data_AF-A0A935JIW0-F1
#
_entry.id   AF-A0A935JIW0-F1
#
_cell.length_a   1.000
_cell.length_b   1.000
_cell.length_c   1.000
_cell.angle_alpha   90.00
_cell.angle_beta   90.00
_cell.angle_gamma   90.00
#
_symmetry.space_group_name_H-M   'P 1'
#
loop_
_entity.id
_entity.type
_entity.pdbx_description
1 polymer ?
#
loop_
_entity_poly.entity_id
_entity_poly.type
_entity_poly.pdbx_seq_one_letter_code
_entity_poly.pdbx_strand_id
1 'polypeptide(L)'
;MKLKIVLSSLFSMFIALLMASSHREAPLIANDPLADNVDLYAFRSPDNPDMITIIATYVPLQFPHGGPNYYSFGQNIRYEIHVDNDASRPGDEITYRFTFKQVNEDPTTFFNIRLGKQNLKTTYTLERSIDGGLSFITLIDNGPVPPNNIGARSIESGVGLGTTYLNLMQSAIRNTNTGERVFCGPTDDPFFVDLGGVFDLGNLPRQNGKARDGIACLNVSAIAIQIPISTLLKTGAPAAPRTILDPDYVIGVWASASRQAIRTLTPGGENHSGDWIQVSRLGMPLTNEAVIPIGYKDYWNSLTPYQELADTLMDNFFFNPELALYMDDALFGGAVPAMAKLRIQRNSLQGFDFGYGKDGLYGLKGNPAVAGTALDDAIFGTLLLPGKGKARSVDLWPAFHTGVPNFKPYQLATGKNGNPLAEGKPFIHNFLPNGGDMLRLNMAVPVTPRNDPAFSTLGLVQACVLGLTDPKFANTNIEFIPNMDGFPNGRRLEDDVTRIELQAVSGIVLAAIGLWYDDYTAGSPNPVTPNLVGVLTYTTGVEKNDALFSNTFPNLAAPWSGDGECGGKIVSAVNKGGGGIIGLNGPQISMINYPNPVNTLTTFKINNQLETSIRLDLKTNDGKTIQVLNPEYFGKGLFEFTVDLSKIPAGIYLASAVTDRGAVVGYTKLIKN
;
A
#
# COMPACT_ATOMS: atom_id res chain seq x y z
N MET A 1 -0.60 52.80 -45.31
CA MET A 1 0.11 52.93 -44.02
C MET A 1 -0.72 52.17 -42.98
N LYS A 2 -0.36 50.90 -42.73
CA LYS A 2 -1.25 49.92 -42.07
C LYS A 2 -0.99 49.83 -40.56
N LEU A 3 -2.11 49.79 -39.85
CA LEU A 3 -2.34 49.69 -38.41
C LEU A 3 -1.77 48.36 -37.86
N LYS A 4 -1.03 48.41 -36.75
CA LYS A 4 -0.51 47.22 -36.05
C LYS A 4 -1.61 46.62 -35.16
N ILE A 5 -1.96 45.37 -35.43
CA ILE A 5 -2.81 44.52 -34.59
C ILE A 5 -1.90 43.85 -33.56
N VAL A 6 -2.20 44.03 -32.27
CA VAL A 6 -1.65 43.23 -31.17
C VAL A 6 -2.59 42.05 -30.98
N LEU A 7 -2.08 40.83 -31.18
CA LEU A 7 -2.81 39.59 -30.95
C LEU A 7 -2.46 39.10 -29.54
N SER A 8 -3.38 39.29 -28.59
CA SER A 8 -3.29 38.74 -27.24
C SER A 8 -3.81 37.30 -27.28
N SER A 9 -2.92 36.33 -27.15
CA SER A 9 -3.26 34.91 -27.01
C SER A 9 -3.78 34.65 -25.59
N LEU A 10 -5.08 34.41 -25.46
CA LEU A 10 -5.71 33.96 -24.21
C LEU A 10 -5.38 32.48 -24.01
N PHE A 11 -4.48 32.17 -23.08
CA PHE A 11 -4.19 30.80 -22.63
C PHE A 11 -5.30 30.39 -21.64
N SER A 12 -6.40 29.83 -22.14
CA SER A 12 -7.40 29.19 -21.27
C SER A 12 -6.83 27.87 -20.77
N MET A 13 -6.21 27.92 -19.59
CA MET A 13 -5.78 26.77 -18.81
C MET A 13 -7.03 26.10 -18.23
N PHE A 14 -7.57 25.10 -18.95
CA PHE A 14 -8.53 24.16 -18.36
C PHE A 14 -7.78 23.29 -17.36
N ILE A 15 -7.86 23.66 -16.08
CA ILE A 15 -7.49 22.76 -14.97
C ILE A 15 -8.64 21.77 -14.85
N ALA A 16 -8.56 20.66 -15.59
CA ALA A 16 -9.25 19.45 -15.18
C ALA A 16 -8.53 18.95 -13.93
N LEU A 17 -9.23 18.90 -12.80
CA LEU A 17 -8.78 18.17 -11.62
C LEU A 17 -8.69 16.70 -12.01
N LEU A 18 -7.49 16.26 -12.41
CA LEU A 18 -7.16 14.87 -12.62
C LEU A 18 -7.11 14.21 -11.24
N MET A 19 -8.06 13.34 -10.93
CA MET A 19 -7.97 12.44 -9.78
C MET A 19 -7.13 11.24 -10.21
N ALA A 20 -5.87 11.18 -9.76
CA ALA A 20 -4.99 10.03 -9.98
C ALA A 20 -5.12 9.03 -8.82
N SER A 21 -4.99 7.73 -9.09
CA SER A 21 -5.45 6.68 -8.18
C SER A 21 -4.62 5.40 -8.20
N SER A 22 -4.48 4.81 -7.00
CA SER A 22 -4.13 3.41 -6.68
C SER A 22 -5.24 2.67 -5.92
N HIS A 23 -6.33 3.37 -5.61
CA HIS A 23 -7.41 3.00 -4.71
C HIS A 23 -8.64 3.74 -5.24
N ARG A 24 -9.22 3.23 -6.34
CA ARG A 24 -10.04 3.88 -7.40
C ARG A 24 -9.35 3.87 -8.76
N GLU A 25 -8.74 2.75 -9.09
CA GLU A 25 -7.58 2.62 -9.98
C GLU A 25 -7.78 3.21 -11.39
N ALA A 26 -9.01 3.17 -11.91
CA ALA A 26 -9.42 3.72 -13.22
C ALA A 26 -10.72 4.55 -13.13
N PRO A 27 -10.97 5.50 -14.05
CA PRO A 27 -12.16 6.36 -14.01
C PRO A 27 -13.52 5.63 -13.89
N LEU A 28 -13.72 4.50 -14.58
CA LEU A 28 -14.96 3.73 -14.48
C LEU A 28 -15.04 2.96 -13.16
N ILE A 29 -13.94 2.34 -12.74
CA ILE A 29 -13.86 1.62 -11.46
C ILE A 29 -14.03 2.55 -10.26
N ALA A 30 -13.61 3.82 -10.37
CA ALA A 30 -13.85 4.84 -9.36
C ALA A 30 -15.36 5.11 -9.09
N ASN A 31 -16.26 4.68 -10.01
CA ASN A 31 -17.72 4.70 -9.85
C ASN A 31 -18.30 3.33 -9.46
N ASP A 32 -17.49 2.28 -9.41
CA ASP A 32 -17.83 0.93 -8.96
C ASP A 32 -16.82 0.41 -7.91
N PRO A 33 -16.78 1.02 -6.72
CA PRO A 33 -15.77 0.71 -5.70
C PRO A 33 -15.85 -0.73 -5.18
N LEU A 34 -16.96 -1.45 -5.41
CA LEU A 34 -17.08 -2.84 -4.98
C LEU A 34 -16.28 -3.80 -5.86
N ALA A 35 -16.00 -3.42 -7.12
CA ALA A 35 -15.22 -4.19 -8.07
C ALA A 35 -13.75 -3.76 -8.13
N ASP A 36 -13.37 -2.73 -7.38
CA ASP A 36 -12.06 -2.10 -7.41
C ASP A 36 -11.03 -3.01 -6.73
N ASN A 37 -10.15 -3.63 -7.53
CA ASN A 37 -9.00 -4.37 -7.06
C ASN A 37 -7.93 -3.37 -6.63
N VAL A 38 -7.49 -3.45 -5.39
CA VAL A 38 -6.62 -2.44 -4.78
C VAL A 38 -5.17 -2.88 -4.82
N ASP A 39 -4.89 -4.07 -4.30
CA ASP A 39 -3.55 -4.65 -4.27
C ASP A 39 -3.60 -6.17 -4.40
N LEU A 40 -2.47 -6.73 -4.86
CA LEU A 40 -2.18 -8.15 -4.87
C LEU A 40 -0.84 -8.40 -4.20
N TYR A 41 -0.79 -9.42 -3.34
CA TYR A 41 0.39 -9.90 -2.66
C TYR A 41 0.52 -11.40 -2.90
N ALA A 42 1.74 -11.87 -3.16
CA ALA A 42 2.03 -13.29 -3.34
C ALA A 42 3.41 -13.57 -2.78
N PHE A 43 3.49 -14.34 -1.70
CA PHE A 43 4.75 -14.61 -1.02
C PHE A 43 4.74 -15.97 -0.35
N ARG A 44 5.93 -16.56 -0.19
CA ARG A 44 6.09 -17.78 0.59
C ARG A 44 5.76 -17.52 2.05
N SER A 45 4.87 -18.32 2.64
CA SER A 45 4.29 -18.01 3.94
C SER A 45 5.32 -18.08 5.05
N PRO A 46 5.50 -17.03 5.87
CA PRO A 46 6.48 -17.02 6.96
C PRO A 46 6.10 -17.96 8.12
N ASP A 47 4.81 -18.23 8.31
CA ASP A 47 4.29 -19.15 9.34
C ASP A 47 4.28 -20.61 8.89
N ASN A 48 4.33 -20.87 7.58
CA ASN A 48 4.42 -22.22 7.02
C ASN A 48 5.16 -22.20 5.66
N PRO A 49 6.50 -22.42 5.65
CA PRO A 49 7.30 -22.35 4.43
C PRO A 49 6.97 -23.38 3.34
N ASP A 50 6.08 -24.35 3.58
CA ASP A 50 5.58 -25.28 2.55
C ASP A 50 4.36 -24.73 1.80
N MET A 51 3.94 -23.50 2.12
CA MET A 51 2.78 -22.84 1.55
C MET A 51 3.12 -21.46 0.97
N ILE A 52 2.29 -21.02 0.03
CA ILE A 52 2.28 -19.66 -0.53
C ILE A 52 1.04 -18.94 -0.01
N THR A 53 1.20 -17.73 0.51
CA THR A 53 0.11 -16.82 0.84
C THR A 53 -0.12 -15.90 -0.35
N ILE A 54 -1.36 -15.88 -0.87
CA ILE A 54 -1.83 -14.92 -1.86
C ILE A 54 -2.94 -14.08 -1.22
N ILE A 55 -2.86 -12.76 -1.36
CA ILE A 55 -3.84 -11.80 -0.83
C ILE A 55 -4.23 -10.84 -1.94
N ALA A 56 -5.52 -10.80 -2.28
CA ALA A 56 -6.10 -9.77 -3.11
C ALA A 56 -6.99 -8.87 -2.25
N THR A 57 -6.73 -7.56 -2.26
CA THR A 57 -7.54 -6.57 -1.56
C THR A 57 -8.48 -5.87 -2.52
N TYR A 58 -9.70 -5.61 -2.04
CA TYR A 58 -10.79 -4.98 -2.78
C TYR A 58 -11.47 -3.93 -1.92
N VAL A 59 -12.26 -3.06 -2.56
CA VAL A 59 -13.09 -2.06 -1.87
C VAL A 59 -12.21 -1.13 -1.01
N PRO A 60 -11.54 -0.14 -1.63
CA PRO A 60 -10.55 0.67 -0.95
C PRO A 60 -11.18 1.74 -0.03
N LEU A 61 -10.31 2.40 0.74
CA LEU A 61 -10.62 3.61 1.50
C LEU A 61 -11.83 3.45 2.45
N GLN A 62 -11.92 2.31 3.13
CA GLN A 62 -13.04 2.05 4.01
C GLN A 62 -12.89 2.80 5.33
N PHE A 63 -13.71 3.82 5.55
CA PHE A 63 -13.73 4.51 6.83
C PHE A 63 -14.27 3.57 7.92
N PRO A 64 -13.53 3.39 9.04
CA PRO A 64 -13.98 2.50 10.11
C PRO A 64 -15.30 2.95 10.74
N HIS A 65 -15.58 4.26 10.72
CA HIS A 65 -16.80 4.90 11.22
C HIS A 65 -17.84 5.17 10.11
N GLY A 66 -17.73 4.53 8.94
CA GLY A 66 -18.54 4.79 7.74
C GLY A 66 -20.02 4.35 7.78
N GLY A 67 -20.59 4.13 8.97
CA GLY A 67 -21.99 3.72 9.12
C GLY A 67 -23.02 4.75 8.62
N PRO A 68 -24.32 4.41 8.55
CA PRO A 68 -24.96 3.21 9.10
C PRO A 68 -24.87 1.95 8.21
N ASN A 69 -24.47 2.10 6.95
CA ASN A 69 -24.20 0.99 6.03
C ASN A 69 -22.70 0.88 5.81
N TYR A 70 -22.12 -0.23 6.25
CA TYR A 70 -20.69 -0.45 6.16
C TYR A 70 -20.33 -1.16 4.84
N TYR A 71 -19.04 -1.16 4.53
CA TYR A 71 -18.47 -1.78 3.33
C TYR A 71 -18.63 -3.30 3.33
N SER A 72 -18.70 -3.90 2.14
CA SER A 72 -18.78 -5.36 1.98
C SER A 72 -18.34 -5.78 0.58
N PHE A 73 -18.06 -7.06 0.38
CA PHE A 73 -17.98 -7.61 -0.97
C PHE A 73 -19.34 -7.56 -1.69
N GLY A 74 -19.34 -7.13 -2.95
CA GLY A 74 -20.52 -7.18 -3.81
C GLY A 74 -21.04 -8.60 -4.09
N GLN A 75 -22.36 -8.80 -4.02
CA GLN A 75 -23.03 -10.09 -4.25
C GLN A 75 -23.12 -10.48 -5.75
N ASN A 76 -23.00 -9.49 -6.62
CA ASN A 76 -23.07 -9.60 -8.08
C ASN A 76 -21.70 -9.36 -8.72
N ILE A 77 -20.64 -9.76 -8.01
CA ILE A 77 -19.25 -9.70 -8.47
C ILE A 77 -18.65 -11.08 -8.33
N ARG A 78 -17.86 -11.44 -9.33
CA ARG A 78 -16.98 -12.59 -9.31
C ARG A 78 -15.57 -12.08 -9.07
N TYR A 79 -14.98 -12.43 -7.94
CA TYR A 79 -13.58 -12.12 -7.63
C TYR A 79 -12.76 -13.38 -7.89
N GLU A 80 -11.66 -13.25 -8.61
CA GLU A 80 -10.83 -14.38 -8.99
C GLU A 80 -9.35 -14.11 -8.70
N ILE A 81 -8.67 -15.14 -8.22
CA ILE A 81 -7.21 -15.21 -8.16
C ILE A 81 -6.79 -16.27 -9.17
N HIS A 82 -5.90 -15.88 -10.07
CA HIS A 82 -5.43 -16.69 -11.18
C HIS A 82 -3.97 -17.03 -10.97
N VAL A 83 -3.60 -18.28 -11.26
CA VAL A 83 -2.24 -18.77 -11.18
C VAL A 83 -1.88 -19.50 -12.47
N ASP A 84 -0.80 -19.03 -13.06
CA ASP A 84 -0.13 -19.59 -14.21
C ASP A 84 1.17 -20.26 -13.75
N ASN A 85 1.35 -21.53 -14.10
CA ASN A 85 2.54 -22.30 -13.73
C ASN A 85 3.15 -23.06 -14.91
N ASP A 86 2.55 -22.99 -16.10
CA ASP A 86 3.01 -23.67 -17.29
C ASP A 86 3.01 -22.72 -18.50
N ALA A 87 4.14 -22.05 -18.73
CA ALA A 87 4.30 -21.15 -19.86
C ALA A 87 4.12 -21.79 -21.25
N SER A 88 4.02 -23.12 -21.36
CA SER A 88 3.69 -23.80 -22.62
C SER A 88 2.19 -23.80 -22.93
N ARG A 89 1.35 -23.45 -21.96
CA ARG A 89 -0.10 -23.40 -22.07
C ARG A 89 -0.58 -21.95 -22.09
N PRO A 90 -1.51 -21.60 -23.00
CA PRO A 90 -2.17 -20.31 -22.95
C PRO A 90 -3.19 -20.25 -21.79
N GLY A 91 -3.19 -19.14 -21.05
CA GLY A 91 -4.12 -18.91 -19.95
C GLY A 91 -3.61 -19.40 -18.61
N ASP A 92 -4.49 -19.39 -17.62
CA ASP A 92 -4.15 -19.74 -16.23
C ASP A 92 -4.49 -21.21 -15.95
N GLU A 93 -3.56 -21.96 -15.36
CA GLU A 93 -3.82 -23.36 -14.99
C GLU A 93 -4.80 -23.49 -13.83
N ILE A 94 -4.72 -22.56 -12.86
CA ILE A 94 -5.47 -22.61 -11.62
C ILE A 94 -6.21 -21.29 -11.41
N THR A 95 -7.51 -21.37 -11.18
CA THR A 95 -8.34 -20.21 -10.82
C THR A 95 -9.10 -20.49 -9.54
N TYR A 96 -8.94 -19.62 -8.55
CA TYR A 96 -9.78 -19.58 -7.35
C TYR A 96 -10.84 -18.50 -7.52
N ARG A 97 -12.11 -18.89 -7.42
CA ARG A 97 -13.26 -18.00 -7.58
C ARG A 97 -13.99 -17.81 -6.27
N PHE A 98 -14.27 -16.56 -5.93
CA PHE A 98 -15.03 -16.15 -4.77
C PHE A 98 -16.30 -15.43 -5.20
N THR A 99 -17.44 -15.88 -4.67
CA THR A 99 -18.72 -15.18 -4.79
C THR A 99 -19.35 -15.02 -3.41
N PHE A 100 -20.11 -13.95 -3.20
CA PHE A 100 -20.58 -13.55 -1.88
C PHE A 100 -22.09 -13.44 -1.82
N LYS A 101 -22.65 -13.70 -0.64
CA LYS A 101 -24.09 -13.59 -0.35
C LYS A 101 -24.29 -12.87 0.98
N GLN A 102 -25.40 -12.16 1.10
CA GLN A 102 -25.76 -11.44 2.33
C GLN A 102 -27.15 -11.82 2.81
N VAL A 103 -27.29 -11.90 4.14
CA VAL A 103 -28.58 -12.09 4.81
C VAL A 103 -28.75 -11.12 5.98
N ASN A 104 -29.98 -10.75 6.28
CA ASN A 104 -30.33 -9.97 7.47
C ASN A 104 -30.85 -10.91 8.55
N GLU A 105 -30.23 -10.91 9.74
CA GLU A 105 -30.71 -11.69 10.88
C GLU A 105 -31.80 -10.96 11.70
N ASP A 106 -31.85 -9.62 11.63
CA ASP A 106 -32.90 -8.77 12.21
C ASP A 106 -33.21 -7.55 11.35
N PRO A 107 -34.01 -7.70 10.27
CA PRO A 107 -34.32 -6.60 9.36
C PRO A 107 -35.24 -5.52 9.98
N THR A 108 -35.64 -5.65 11.26
CA THR A 108 -36.54 -4.69 11.93
C THR A 108 -35.81 -3.47 12.52
N THR A 109 -34.49 -3.41 12.41
CA THR A 109 -33.66 -2.35 12.95
C THR A 109 -32.74 -1.73 11.89
N PHE A 110 -32.37 -0.47 12.11
CA PHE A 110 -31.31 0.18 11.34
C PHE A 110 -29.90 -0.15 11.88
N PHE A 111 -29.78 -0.71 13.09
CA PHE A 111 -28.49 -1.12 13.61
C PHE A 111 -27.98 -2.34 12.84
N ASN A 112 -26.72 -2.30 12.42
CA ASN A 112 -26.10 -3.42 11.73
C ASN A 112 -25.94 -4.62 12.68
N ILE A 113 -25.60 -4.37 13.96
CA ILE A 113 -25.46 -5.42 14.97
C ILE A 113 -26.18 -5.01 16.27
N ARG A 114 -27.04 -5.88 16.77
CA ARG A 114 -27.64 -5.80 18.10
C ARG A 114 -28.18 -7.16 18.57
N LEU A 115 -28.24 -7.36 19.89
CA LEU A 115 -28.86 -8.53 20.53
C LEU A 115 -28.34 -9.87 19.98
N GLY A 116 -27.03 -9.96 19.71
CA GLY A 116 -26.39 -11.16 19.15
C GLY A 116 -26.67 -11.41 17.67
N LYS A 117 -27.33 -10.49 16.96
CA LYS A 117 -27.69 -10.61 15.54
C LYS A 117 -26.95 -9.60 14.68
N GLN A 118 -26.64 -10.00 13.45
CA GLN A 118 -25.96 -9.24 12.41
C GLN A 118 -26.83 -9.12 11.15
N ASN A 119 -27.09 -7.88 10.73
CA ASN A 119 -27.63 -7.55 9.42
C ASN A 119 -26.52 -7.43 8.38
N LEU A 120 -26.86 -7.67 7.11
CA LEU A 120 -25.89 -7.77 6.02
C LEU A 120 -24.77 -8.78 6.33
N LYS A 121 -25.11 -9.85 7.06
CA LYS A 121 -24.20 -10.94 7.38
C LYS A 121 -23.76 -11.58 6.08
N THR A 122 -22.47 -11.47 5.80
CA THR A 122 -21.87 -11.87 4.53
C THR A 122 -21.26 -13.26 4.67
N THR A 123 -21.48 -14.10 3.67
CA THR A 123 -20.79 -15.39 3.50
C THR A 123 -20.28 -15.51 2.07
N TYR A 124 -19.35 -16.43 1.84
CA TYR A 124 -18.74 -16.66 0.54
C TYR A 124 -18.82 -18.13 0.12
N THR A 125 -18.80 -18.35 -1.18
CA THR A 125 -18.50 -19.65 -1.79
C THR A 125 -17.13 -19.53 -2.47
N LEU A 126 -16.23 -20.46 -2.16
CA LEU A 126 -14.93 -20.62 -2.83
C LEU A 126 -14.99 -21.82 -3.77
N GLU A 127 -14.68 -21.58 -5.03
CA GLU A 127 -14.54 -22.60 -6.05
C GLU A 127 -13.14 -22.60 -6.64
N ARG A 128 -12.65 -23.74 -7.12
CA ARG A 128 -11.35 -23.86 -7.76
C ARG A 128 -11.46 -24.60 -9.09
N SER A 129 -10.82 -24.07 -10.13
CA SER A 129 -10.49 -24.78 -11.36
C SER A 129 -8.99 -25.12 -11.37
N ILE A 130 -8.66 -26.26 -11.95
CA ILE A 130 -7.27 -26.72 -12.22
C ILE A 130 -7.12 -27.21 -13.67
N ASP A 131 -8.07 -26.85 -14.53
CA ASP A 131 -8.21 -27.30 -15.91
C ASP A 131 -8.40 -26.14 -16.88
N GLY A 132 -7.83 -24.96 -16.56
CA GLY A 132 -7.93 -23.78 -17.41
C GLY A 132 -9.29 -23.10 -17.36
N GLY A 133 -9.99 -23.17 -16.24
CA GLY A 133 -11.31 -22.56 -16.05
C GLY A 133 -12.48 -23.34 -16.68
N LEU A 134 -12.25 -24.55 -17.20
CA LEU A 134 -13.29 -25.36 -17.85
C LEU A 134 -14.29 -25.93 -16.84
N SER A 135 -13.82 -26.37 -15.68
CA SER A 135 -14.67 -26.86 -14.59
C SER A 135 -14.22 -26.32 -13.24
N PHE A 136 -15.19 -26.18 -12.33
CA PHE A 136 -14.96 -25.66 -10.98
C PHE A 136 -15.48 -26.65 -9.95
N ILE A 137 -14.67 -26.91 -8.92
CA ILE A 137 -15.08 -27.64 -7.72
C ILE A 137 -15.29 -26.67 -6.57
N THR A 138 -16.36 -26.84 -5.81
CA THR A 138 -16.59 -26.05 -4.59
C THR A 138 -15.68 -26.57 -3.47
N LEU A 139 -14.80 -25.69 -2.94
CA LEU A 139 -13.92 -26.01 -1.83
C LEU A 139 -14.52 -25.59 -0.49
N ILE A 140 -15.22 -24.46 -0.46
CA ILE A 140 -15.95 -23.95 0.69
C ILE A 140 -17.32 -23.49 0.21
N ASP A 141 -18.37 -24.03 0.83
CA ASP A 141 -19.71 -23.48 0.73
C ASP A 141 -20.05 -22.75 2.03
N ASN A 142 -20.62 -21.55 1.91
CA ASN A 142 -21.05 -20.71 3.02
C ASN A 142 -19.93 -20.38 4.05
N GLY A 143 -18.73 -20.04 3.56
CA GLY A 143 -17.63 -19.54 4.38
C GLY A 143 -17.99 -18.19 5.03
N PRO A 144 -17.67 -17.96 6.31
CA PRO A 144 -18.04 -16.72 6.99
C PRO A 144 -17.16 -15.54 6.56
N VAL A 145 -17.75 -14.35 6.57
CA VAL A 145 -17.01 -13.08 6.54
C VAL A 145 -17.27 -12.38 7.89
N PRO A 146 -16.25 -11.99 8.67
CA PRO A 146 -16.47 -11.28 9.92
C PRO A 146 -17.12 -9.93 9.63
N PRO A 147 -17.97 -9.40 10.55
CA PRO A 147 -18.56 -8.07 10.37
C PRO A 147 -17.48 -6.98 10.32
N ASN A 148 -17.83 -5.81 9.81
CA ASN A 148 -17.01 -4.62 10.00
C ASN A 148 -16.78 -4.34 11.50
N ASN A 149 -15.61 -3.79 11.84
CA ASN A 149 -15.28 -3.44 13.23
C ASN A 149 -15.98 -2.13 13.64
N ILE A 150 -17.30 -2.22 13.86
CA ILE A 150 -18.17 -1.06 14.14
C ILE A 150 -17.77 -0.32 15.42
N GLY A 151 -17.40 -1.08 16.46
CA GLY A 151 -17.07 -0.54 17.76
C GLY A 151 -17.40 -1.49 18.91
N ALA A 152 -16.85 -1.21 20.08
CA ALA A 152 -16.91 -2.08 21.25
C ALA A 152 -18.36 -2.42 21.69
N ARG A 153 -19.32 -1.50 21.51
CA ARG A 153 -20.73 -1.79 21.81
C ARG A 153 -21.34 -2.83 20.87
N SER A 154 -21.05 -2.76 19.57
CA SER A 154 -21.60 -3.70 18.58
C SER A 154 -20.87 -5.04 18.59
N ILE A 155 -19.57 -5.05 18.86
CA ILE A 155 -18.75 -6.26 18.81
C ILE A 155 -18.70 -6.95 20.19
N GLU A 156 -18.18 -6.27 21.20
CA GLU A 156 -17.75 -6.93 22.45
C GLU A 156 -18.82 -6.94 23.55
N SER A 157 -19.78 -6.02 23.50
CA SER A 157 -20.78 -5.90 24.57
C SER A 157 -21.86 -7.00 24.52
N GLY A 158 -22.54 -7.22 25.64
CA GLY A 158 -23.66 -8.18 25.73
C GLY A 158 -24.92 -7.80 24.93
N VAL A 159 -25.02 -6.55 24.45
CA VAL A 159 -26.05 -6.14 23.49
C VAL A 159 -25.54 -6.18 22.04
N GLY A 160 -24.26 -6.49 21.82
CA GLY A 160 -23.62 -6.71 20.54
C GLY A 160 -23.48 -8.21 20.24
N LEU A 161 -22.30 -8.64 19.76
CA LEU A 161 -21.96 -10.06 19.56
C LEU A 161 -21.34 -10.74 20.78
N GLY A 162 -20.90 -9.98 21.79
CA GLY A 162 -20.36 -10.53 23.04
C GLY A 162 -19.02 -11.26 22.88
N THR A 163 -18.21 -10.90 21.89
CA THR A 163 -16.89 -11.51 21.63
C THR A 163 -15.89 -10.45 21.15
N THR A 164 -14.59 -10.74 21.23
CA THR A 164 -13.55 -9.84 20.71
C THR A 164 -13.52 -9.85 19.18
N TYR A 165 -13.06 -8.76 18.57
CA TYR A 165 -12.94 -8.72 17.12
C TYR A 165 -11.94 -9.76 16.57
N LEU A 166 -10.83 -9.97 17.27
CA LEU A 166 -9.83 -10.98 16.89
C LEU A 166 -10.43 -12.39 16.89
N ASN A 167 -11.31 -12.73 17.83
CA ASN A 167 -12.01 -14.02 17.81
C ASN A 167 -12.91 -14.16 16.58
N LEU A 168 -13.55 -13.08 16.11
CA LEU A 168 -14.35 -13.10 14.88
C LEU A 168 -13.47 -13.36 13.65
N MET A 169 -12.33 -12.68 13.54
CA MET A 169 -11.38 -12.93 12.43
C MET A 169 -10.85 -14.36 12.46
N GLN A 170 -10.39 -14.85 13.61
CA GLN A 170 -9.89 -16.22 13.76
C GLN A 170 -10.96 -17.26 13.44
N SER A 171 -12.20 -17.04 13.91
CA SER A 171 -13.33 -17.91 13.63
C SER A 171 -13.78 -17.86 12.17
N ALA A 172 -13.34 -16.87 11.40
CA ALA A 172 -13.64 -16.76 9.98
C ALA A 172 -12.65 -17.53 9.09
N ILE A 173 -11.49 -17.92 9.61
CA ILE A 173 -10.52 -18.74 8.88
C ILE A 173 -11.12 -20.13 8.63
N ARG A 174 -10.99 -20.63 7.40
CA ARG A 174 -11.46 -21.95 6.99
C ARG A 174 -10.32 -22.75 6.37
N ASN A 175 -10.28 -24.03 6.70
CA ASN A 175 -9.40 -25.00 6.02
C ASN A 175 -10.25 -25.76 5.00
N THR A 176 -9.69 -26.05 3.84
CA THR A 176 -10.31 -26.91 2.83
C THR A 176 -9.82 -28.36 3.01
N ASN A 177 -10.49 -29.30 2.34
CA ASN A 177 -10.01 -30.70 2.29
C ASN A 177 -8.79 -30.90 1.37
N THR A 178 -8.44 -29.89 0.59
CA THR A 178 -7.30 -29.89 -0.33
C THR A 178 -6.07 -29.18 0.24
N GLY A 179 -6.14 -28.71 1.49
CA GLY A 179 -5.01 -28.19 2.26
C GLY A 179 -4.86 -26.67 2.26
N GLU A 180 -5.73 -25.93 1.58
CA GLU A 180 -5.75 -24.47 1.63
C GLU A 180 -6.32 -23.94 2.94
N ARG A 181 -5.83 -22.77 3.36
CA ARG A 181 -6.43 -21.95 4.44
C ARG A 181 -6.93 -20.65 3.85
N VAL A 182 -8.15 -20.26 4.18
CA VAL A 182 -8.87 -19.17 3.50
C VAL A 182 -9.43 -18.21 4.53
N PHE A 183 -9.30 -16.91 4.27
CA PHE A 183 -9.92 -15.83 5.02
C PHE A 183 -10.47 -14.78 4.05
N CYS A 184 -11.71 -14.38 4.25
CA CYS A 184 -12.32 -13.25 3.54
C CYS A 184 -12.89 -12.29 4.57
N GLY A 185 -12.51 -11.01 4.54
CA GLY A 185 -13.03 -10.03 5.50
C GLY A 185 -12.34 -8.69 5.50
N PRO A 186 -12.88 -7.71 6.24
CA PRO A 186 -12.25 -6.43 6.42
C PRO A 186 -10.92 -6.57 7.19
N THR A 187 -9.93 -5.83 6.75
CA THR A 187 -8.62 -5.68 7.41
C THR A 187 -8.21 -4.22 7.37
N ASP A 188 -7.21 -3.86 8.15
CA ASP A 188 -6.43 -2.66 7.87
C ASP A 188 -5.85 -2.76 6.43
N ASP A 189 -5.63 -1.61 5.80
CA ASP A 189 -5.02 -1.55 4.48
C ASP A 189 -3.53 -1.92 4.57
N PRO A 190 -3.07 -3.02 3.96
CA PRO A 190 -1.67 -3.39 4.06
C PRO A 190 -0.74 -2.50 3.23
N PHE A 191 -1.29 -1.70 2.31
CA PHE A 191 -0.49 -0.78 1.54
C PHE A 191 -0.17 0.48 2.36
N PHE A 192 0.96 1.12 2.04
CA PHE A 192 1.36 2.35 2.71
C PHE A 192 2.03 3.27 1.70
N VAL A 193 1.52 4.49 1.59
CA VAL A 193 2.09 5.49 0.68
C VAL A 193 1.62 6.87 1.10
N ASP A 194 2.43 7.90 0.82
CA ASP A 194 1.91 9.25 0.82
C ASP A 194 1.08 9.51 -0.44
N LEU A 195 -0.16 9.01 -0.42
CA LEU A 195 -1.09 9.07 -1.53
C LEU A 195 -1.33 10.51 -2.01
N GLY A 196 -1.39 11.45 -1.06
CA GLY A 196 -1.53 12.87 -1.37
C GLY A 196 -0.28 13.47 -2.00
N GLY A 197 0.91 13.04 -1.57
CA GLY A 197 2.19 13.51 -2.13
C GLY A 197 2.49 12.91 -3.51
N VAL A 198 2.28 11.61 -3.69
CA VAL A 198 2.56 10.93 -4.97
C VAL A 198 1.71 11.47 -6.11
N PHE A 199 0.42 11.74 -5.85
CA PHE A 199 -0.49 12.26 -6.86
C PHE A 199 -0.55 13.81 -6.90
N ASP A 200 0.11 14.49 -5.97
CA ASP A 200 0.51 15.90 -6.09
C ASP A 200 1.86 15.99 -6.85
N LEU A 201 1.85 15.49 -8.09
CA LEU A 201 2.99 15.49 -9.03
C LEU A 201 4.29 14.88 -8.46
N GLY A 202 4.20 13.71 -7.83
CA GLY A 202 5.39 12.96 -7.40
C GLY A 202 6.17 13.63 -6.26
N ASN A 203 5.48 14.36 -5.38
CA ASN A 203 6.06 15.08 -4.23
C ASN A 203 6.44 14.12 -3.09
N LEU A 204 7.31 13.16 -3.40
CA LEU A 204 7.84 12.13 -2.51
C LEU A 204 9.37 12.30 -2.37
N PRO A 205 9.91 12.54 -1.16
CA PRO A 205 9.18 12.94 0.03
C PRO A 205 8.64 14.37 -0.13
N ARG A 206 7.61 14.73 0.65
CA ARG A 206 7.01 16.08 0.57
C ARG A 206 8.06 17.17 0.75
N GLN A 207 8.14 18.09 -0.22
CA GLN A 207 9.04 19.26 -0.14
C GLN A 207 8.58 20.27 0.92
N ASN A 208 7.27 20.33 1.17
CA ASN A 208 6.65 21.24 2.13
C ASN A 208 5.78 20.46 3.12
N GLY A 209 6.33 20.22 4.31
CA GLY A 209 5.63 19.51 5.38
C GLY A 209 6.11 18.08 5.56
N LYS A 210 5.36 17.32 6.36
CA LYS A 210 5.69 15.92 6.67
C LYS A 210 4.96 15.02 5.70
N ALA A 211 5.66 14.01 5.19
CA ALA A 211 5.02 12.90 4.50
C ALA A 211 4.00 12.24 5.43
N ARG A 212 2.89 11.76 4.86
CA ARG A 212 1.79 11.15 5.62
C ARG A 212 1.31 9.95 4.86
N ASP A 213 1.19 8.82 5.54
CA ASP A 213 0.45 7.71 5.00
C ASP A 213 -0.99 8.16 4.74
N GLY A 214 -1.39 8.13 3.46
CA GLY A 214 -2.69 8.60 2.99
C GLY A 214 -3.81 7.59 3.22
N ILE A 215 -3.46 6.35 3.53
CA ILE A 215 -4.37 5.22 3.73
C ILE A 215 -4.29 4.63 5.14
N ALA A 216 -3.35 5.10 5.96
CA ALA A 216 -3.38 4.88 7.40
C ALA A 216 -4.77 5.19 8.00
N CYS A 217 -5.15 4.41 9.01
CA CYS A 217 -6.46 4.44 9.65
C CYS A 217 -7.66 4.08 8.73
N LEU A 218 -7.43 3.53 7.54
CA LEU A 218 -8.47 3.03 6.64
C LEU A 218 -8.43 1.51 6.56
N ASN A 219 -9.56 0.92 6.19
CA ASN A 219 -9.68 -0.51 6.00
C ASN A 219 -9.84 -0.86 4.51
N VAL A 220 -9.65 -2.13 4.18
CA VAL A 220 -9.94 -2.75 2.88
C VAL A 220 -10.64 -4.10 3.10
N SER A 221 -11.22 -4.67 2.03
CA SER A 221 -11.76 -6.02 2.04
C SER A 221 -10.73 -6.99 1.47
N ALA A 222 -10.18 -7.88 2.29
CA ALA A 222 -9.15 -8.82 1.86
C ALA A 222 -9.73 -10.20 1.56
N ILE A 223 -9.28 -10.79 0.45
CA ILE A 223 -9.37 -12.22 0.15
C ILE A 223 -7.95 -12.78 0.31
N ALA A 224 -7.73 -13.54 1.37
CA ALA A 224 -6.46 -14.19 1.66
C ALA A 224 -6.59 -15.70 1.53
N ILE A 225 -5.66 -16.33 0.82
CA ILE A 225 -5.56 -17.78 0.68
C ILE A 225 -4.12 -18.24 0.86
N GLN A 226 -3.90 -19.24 1.70
CA GLN A 226 -2.63 -19.92 1.89
C GLN A 226 -2.73 -21.31 1.25
N ILE A 227 -1.90 -21.57 0.25
CA ILE A 227 -2.00 -22.71 -0.66
C ILE A 227 -0.74 -23.59 -0.53
N PRO A 228 -0.87 -24.92 -0.43
CA PRO A 228 0.29 -25.82 -0.52
C PRO A 228 1.09 -25.60 -1.81
N ILE A 229 2.42 -25.51 -1.71
CA ILE A 229 3.29 -25.41 -2.90
C ILE A 229 3.01 -26.58 -3.87
N SER A 230 2.76 -27.78 -3.35
CA SER A 230 2.43 -28.96 -4.17
C SER A 230 1.19 -28.80 -5.05
N THR A 231 0.25 -27.94 -4.68
CA THR A 231 -0.94 -27.62 -5.49
C THR A 231 -0.60 -26.65 -6.63
N LEU A 232 0.41 -25.81 -6.44
CA LEU A 232 0.82 -24.76 -7.39
C LEU A 232 1.90 -25.23 -8.36
N LEU A 233 2.54 -26.38 -8.10
CA LEU A 233 3.53 -26.96 -9.00
C LEU A 233 2.89 -27.37 -10.33
N LYS A 234 3.60 -27.07 -11.41
CA LYS A 234 3.25 -27.61 -12.73
C LYS A 234 3.37 -29.13 -12.74
N THR A 235 2.61 -29.76 -13.63
CA THR A 235 2.60 -31.23 -13.75
C THR A 235 4.01 -31.75 -14.06
N GLY A 236 4.47 -32.72 -13.25
CA GLY A 236 5.78 -33.37 -13.43
C GLY A 236 6.96 -32.64 -12.79
N ALA A 237 6.75 -31.48 -12.15
CA ALA A 237 7.77 -30.84 -11.33
C ALA A 237 8.19 -31.74 -10.15
N PRO A 238 9.47 -31.72 -9.74
CA PRO A 238 9.90 -32.45 -8.55
C PRO A 238 9.22 -31.90 -7.28
N ALA A 239 9.10 -32.74 -6.24
CA ALA A 239 8.47 -32.32 -4.99
C ALA A 239 9.32 -31.35 -4.15
N ALA A 240 10.65 -31.34 -4.38
CA ALA A 240 11.57 -30.36 -3.81
C ALA A 240 12.33 -29.65 -4.94
N PRO A 241 12.62 -28.34 -4.80
CA PRO A 241 13.35 -27.60 -5.81
C PRO A 241 14.81 -28.05 -5.85
N ARG A 242 15.40 -28.06 -7.05
CA ARG A 242 16.83 -28.41 -7.22
C ARG A 242 17.75 -27.37 -6.62
N THR A 243 17.37 -26.09 -6.76
CA THR A 243 18.06 -24.93 -6.20
C THR A 243 17.04 -23.82 -5.93
N ILE A 244 17.47 -22.73 -5.28
CA ILE A 244 16.65 -21.52 -5.12
C ILE A 244 16.33 -20.80 -6.46
N LEU A 245 16.89 -21.27 -7.58
CA LEU A 245 16.70 -20.72 -8.93
C LEU A 245 15.97 -21.71 -9.86
N ASP A 246 15.26 -22.69 -9.29
CA ASP A 246 14.59 -23.74 -10.08
C ASP A 246 13.41 -23.17 -10.91
N PRO A 247 13.45 -23.25 -12.25
CA PRO A 247 12.37 -22.76 -13.11
C PRO A 247 11.07 -23.55 -12.95
N ASP A 248 11.11 -24.78 -12.42
CA ASP A 248 9.91 -25.59 -12.20
C ASP A 248 9.07 -25.08 -11.00
N TYR A 249 9.58 -24.09 -10.26
CA TYR A 249 8.98 -23.51 -9.05
C TYR A 249 8.51 -22.04 -9.24
N VAL A 250 8.47 -21.57 -10.48
CA VAL A 250 7.99 -20.21 -10.81
C VAL A 250 6.51 -20.24 -11.15
N ILE A 251 5.75 -19.30 -10.59
CA ILE A 251 4.35 -19.05 -10.94
C ILE A 251 4.11 -17.57 -11.26
N GLY A 252 3.14 -17.29 -12.12
CA GLY A 252 2.52 -15.99 -12.31
C GLY A 252 1.22 -15.91 -11.51
N VAL A 253 0.97 -14.79 -10.83
CA VAL A 253 -0.25 -14.57 -10.04
C VAL A 253 -0.84 -13.23 -10.41
N TRP A 254 -2.14 -13.21 -10.67
CA TRP A 254 -2.92 -11.98 -10.85
C TRP A 254 -4.33 -12.16 -10.28
N ALA A 255 -5.02 -11.05 -10.02
CA ALA A 255 -6.39 -11.06 -9.51
C ALA A 255 -7.31 -10.23 -10.38
N SER A 256 -8.60 -10.54 -10.37
CA SER A 256 -9.59 -9.82 -11.15
C SER A 256 -10.96 -9.75 -10.50
N ALA A 257 -11.74 -8.75 -10.91
CA ALA A 257 -13.15 -8.64 -10.60
C ALA A 257 -13.97 -8.55 -11.88
N SER A 258 -15.03 -9.35 -11.96
CA SER A 258 -15.94 -9.42 -13.09
C SER A 258 -17.38 -9.11 -12.69
N ARG A 259 -18.12 -8.46 -13.59
CA ARG A 259 -19.54 -8.11 -13.50
C ARG A 259 -20.33 -8.84 -14.58
N GLN A 260 -21.62 -9.08 -14.36
CA GLN A 260 -22.49 -9.50 -15.46
C GLN A 260 -22.79 -8.31 -16.39
N ALA A 261 -22.80 -8.55 -17.70
CA ALA A 261 -22.89 -7.51 -18.73
C ALA A 261 -24.16 -6.64 -18.65
N ILE A 262 -25.26 -7.15 -18.09
CA ILE A 262 -26.55 -6.45 -18.05
C ILE A 262 -26.97 -6.25 -16.59
N ARG A 263 -27.15 -4.99 -16.19
CA ARG A 263 -27.83 -4.58 -14.95
C ARG A 263 -29.20 -4.00 -15.28
N THR A 264 -30.26 -4.60 -14.75
CA THR A 264 -31.64 -4.10 -14.85
C THR A 264 -32.10 -3.53 -13.52
N LEU A 265 -32.37 -2.23 -13.48
CA LEU A 265 -32.90 -1.57 -12.28
C LEU A 265 -34.43 -1.73 -12.20
N THR A 266 -34.92 -1.96 -10.98
CA THR A 266 -36.35 -2.02 -10.65
C THR A 266 -36.63 -1.16 -9.41
N PRO A 267 -37.88 -0.78 -9.12
CA PRO A 267 -38.18 -0.09 -7.87
C PRO A 267 -37.73 -0.91 -6.65
N GLY A 268 -36.74 -0.40 -5.92
CA GLY A 268 -36.21 -1.03 -4.70
C GLY A 268 -35.27 -2.21 -4.92
N GLY A 269 -34.84 -2.50 -6.15
CA GLY A 269 -33.94 -3.63 -6.42
C GLY A 269 -33.30 -3.60 -7.79
N GLU A 270 -32.48 -4.60 -8.05
CA GLU A 270 -31.79 -4.77 -9.32
C GLU A 270 -31.59 -6.25 -9.65
N ASN A 271 -31.48 -6.55 -10.94
CA ASN A 271 -31.15 -7.88 -11.45
C ASN A 271 -29.93 -7.79 -12.36
N HIS A 272 -29.16 -8.88 -12.40
CA HIS A 272 -27.93 -8.99 -13.18
C HIS A 272 -28.00 -10.23 -14.08
N SER A 273 -27.59 -10.11 -15.34
CA SER A 273 -27.64 -11.18 -16.33
C SER A 273 -26.63 -11.00 -17.47
N GLY A 274 -26.51 -12.03 -18.31
CA GLY A 274 -25.54 -12.06 -19.41
C GLY A 274 -24.17 -12.58 -18.97
N ASP A 275 -23.20 -12.42 -19.87
CA ASP A 275 -21.84 -12.91 -19.69
C ASP A 275 -21.09 -12.14 -18.60
N TRP A 276 -20.11 -12.80 -18.00
CA TRP A 276 -19.18 -12.16 -17.07
C TRP A 276 -18.12 -11.38 -17.84
N ILE A 277 -17.98 -10.11 -17.51
CA ILE A 277 -17.02 -9.17 -18.10
C ILE A 277 -16.07 -8.73 -17.01
N GLN A 278 -14.77 -8.90 -17.25
CA GLN A 278 -13.75 -8.34 -16.38
C GLN A 278 -13.81 -6.82 -16.43
N VAL A 279 -13.85 -6.19 -15.26
CA VAL A 279 -13.91 -4.73 -15.13
C VAL A 279 -12.72 -4.16 -14.37
N SER A 280 -12.00 -5.01 -13.63
CA SER A 280 -10.81 -4.67 -12.86
C SER A 280 -9.88 -5.88 -12.83
N ARG A 281 -8.58 -5.62 -12.83
CA ARG A 281 -7.54 -6.62 -12.60
C ARG A 281 -6.30 -5.99 -12.00
N LEU A 282 -5.50 -6.82 -11.35
CA LEU A 282 -4.20 -6.42 -10.85
C LEU A 282 -3.20 -7.58 -10.90
N GLY A 283 -2.06 -7.36 -11.55
CA GLY A 283 -0.91 -8.24 -11.54
C GLY A 283 0.24 -7.60 -10.77
N MET A 284 1.18 -6.98 -11.50
CA MET A 284 2.26 -6.22 -10.88
C MET A 284 1.70 -4.95 -10.23
N PRO A 285 2.20 -4.59 -9.03
CA PRO A 285 1.81 -3.35 -8.38
C PRO A 285 2.19 -2.16 -9.24
N LEU A 286 1.43 -1.08 -9.10
CA LEU A 286 1.69 0.22 -9.70
C LEU A 286 1.72 0.26 -11.24
N THR A 287 1.49 -0.86 -11.93
CA THR A 287 1.30 -0.89 -13.38
C THR A 287 0.19 0.07 -13.78
N ASN A 288 -0.99 -0.06 -13.18
CA ASN A 288 -2.11 0.81 -13.48
C ASN A 288 -1.84 2.24 -13.03
N GLU A 289 -1.18 2.42 -11.89
CA GLU A 289 -1.00 3.68 -11.17
C GLU A 289 0.01 4.62 -11.83
N ALA A 290 1.17 4.09 -12.19
CA ALA A 290 2.36 4.85 -12.52
C ALA A 290 2.90 4.56 -13.94
N VAL A 291 2.48 3.45 -14.56
CA VAL A 291 2.91 3.08 -15.92
C VAL A 291 1.81 3.41 -16.94
N ILE A 292 0.58 2.97 -16.69
CA ILE A 292 -0.53 3.17 -17.63
C ILE A 292 -1.12 4.59 -17.49
N PRO A 293 -1.13 5.41 -18.55
CA PRO A 293 -1.71 6.75 -18.47
C PRO A 293 -3.21 6.70 -18.22
N ILE A 294 -3.73 7.73 -17.56
CA ILE A 294 -5.14 7.80 -17.12
C ILE A 294 -6.17 7.49 -18.23
N GLY A 295 -5.88 7.89 -19.49
CA GLY A 295 -6.77 7.67 -20.63
C GLY A 295 -6.86 6.23 -21.12
N TYR A 296 -5.98 5.35 -20.65
CA TYR A 296 -5.90 3.94 -21.04
C TYR A 296 -6.24 2.98 -19.90
N LYS A 297 -6.40 3.47 -18.66
CA LYS A 297 -6.62 2.62 -17.48
C LYS A 297 -7.87 1.75 -17.56
N ASP A 298 -9.00 2.32 -17.99
CA ASP A 298 -10.25 1.55 -18.14
C ASP A 298 -10.10 0.45 -19.19
N TYR A 299 -9.36 0.73 -20.27
CA TYR A 299 -9.07 -0.26 -21.30
C TYR A 299 -8.14 -1.35 -20.76
N TRP A 300 -7.06 -1.00 -20.09
CA TRP A 300 -6.13 -1.94 -19.46
C TRP A 300 -6.83 -2.87 -18.45
N ASN A 301 -7.74 -2.32 -17.63
CA ASN A 301 -8.57 -3.07 -16.67
C ASN A 301 -9.48 -4.10 -17.35
N SER A 302 -9.91 -3.83 -18.59
CA SER A 302 -10.80 -4.72 -19.35
C SER A 302 -10.08 -5.91 -20.00
N LEU A 303 -8.75 -5.85 -20.14
CA LEU A 303 -7.95 -6.89 -20.77
C LEU A 303 -7.46 -7.91 -19.74
N THR A 304 -7.31 -9.17 -20.10
CA THR A 304 -6.49 -10.11 -19.31
C THR A 304 -4.98 -9.84 -19.55
N PRO A 305 -4.07 -10.33 -18.69
CA PRO A 305 -2.63 -10.23 -18.95
C PRO A 305 -2.20 -10.79 -20.32
N TYR A 306 -2.87 -11.84 -20.79
CA TYR A 306 -2.60 -12.45 -22.10
C TYR A 306 -3.08 -11.59 -23.27
N GLN A 307 -4.23 -10.93 -23.11
CA GLN A 307 -4.74 -9.99 -24.11
C GLN A 307 -3.87 -8.73 -24.16
N GLU A 308 -3.44 -8.22 -23.00
CA GLU A 308 -2.54 -7.08 -22.91
C GLU A 308 -1.18 -7.39 -23.55
N LEU A 309 -0.60 -8.57 -23.31
CA LEU A 309 0.65 -8.96 -23.95
C LEU A 309 0.54 -9.04 -25.48
N ALA A 310 -0.60 -9.51 -26.00
CA ALA A 310 -0.85 -9.50 -27.45
C ALA A 310 -1.10 -8.08 -27.99
N ASP A 311 -1.62 -7.19 -27.13
CA ASP A 311 -1.89 -5.79 -27.43
C ASP A 311 -0.68 -4.89 -27.13
N THR A 312 0.24 -4.88 -28.09
CA THR A 312 1.48 -4.07 -28.04
C THR A 312 1.26 -2.55 -27.94
N LEU A 313 0.02 -2.07 -27.90
CA LEU A 313 -0.30 -0.66 -27.65
C LEU A 313 0.30 -0.17 -26.32
N MET A 314 0.24 -1.01 -25.27
CA MET A 314 0.66 -0.64 -23.91
C MET A 314 2.17 -0.78 -23.68
N ASP A 315 2.85 -1.64 -24.44
CA ASP A 315 4.29 -1.92 -24.30
C ASP A 315 5.17 -0.66 -24.26
N ASN A 316 4.80 0.36 -25.03
CA ASN A 316 5.58 1.61 -25.10
C ASN A 316 5.63 2.35 -23.76
N PHE A 317 4.62 2.19 -22.90
CA PHE A 317 4.62 2.77 -21.55
C PHE A 317 5.63 2.09 -20.64
N PHE A 318 6.04 0.86 -20.94
CA PHE A 318 7.09 0.16 -20.20
C PHE A 318 8.48 0.43 -20.81
N PHE A 319 8.57 0.49 -22.14
CA PHE A 319 9.82 0.81 -22.84
C PHE A 319 10.32 2.24 -22.58
N ASN A 320 9.39 3.16 -22.35
CA ASN A 320 9.64 4.56 -22.05
C ASN A 320 8.57 5.06 -21.07
N PRO A 321 8.67 4.74 -19.77
CA PRO A 321 7.67 5.16 -18.80
C PRO A 321 7.65 6.68 -18.66
N GLU A 322 6.44 7.23 -18.54
CA GLU A 322 6.23 8.67 -18.35
C GLU A 322 6.97 9.18 -17.11
N LEU A 323 7.00 8.38 -16.04
CA LEU A 323 7.72 8.68 -14.81
C LEU A 323 9.22 8.97 -15.04
N ALA A 324 9.85 8.32 -16.03
CA ALA A 324 11.26 8.57 -16.36
C ALA A 324 11.51 9.99 -16.91
N LEU A 325 10.50 10.67 -17.47
CA LEU A 325 10.62 12.06 -17.92
C LEU A 325 10.96 13.01 -16.77
N TYR A 326 10.47 12.71 -15.57
CA TYR A 326 10.70 13.49 -14.34
C TYR A 326 11.99 13.11 -13.60
N MET A 327 12.72 12.12 -14.12
CA MET A 327 14.05 11.71 -13.65
C MET A 327 15.13 11.97 -14.70
N ASP A 328 14.79 12.57 -15.85
CA ASP A 328 15.73 12.97 -16.89
C ASP A 328 15.88 14.50 -16.90
N ASP A 329 17.06 14.99 -16.51
CA ASP A 329 17.35 16.43 -16.46
C ASP A 329 17.32 17.11 -17.84
N ALA A 330 17.39 16.34 -18.93
CA ALA A 330 17.18 16.87 -20.28
C ALA A 330 15.71 17.18 -20.59
N LEU A 331 14.77 16.70 -19.75
CA LEU A 331 13.33 16.80 -19.92
C LEU A 331 12.70 17.51 -18.71
N PHE A 332 11.97 16.78 -17.86
CA PHE A 332 11.23 17.34 -16.72
C PHE A 332 11.92 17.06 -15.38
N GLY A 333 13.19 16.62 -15.37
CA GLY A 333 13.95 16.31 -14.15
C GLY A 333 14.02 17.44 -13.11
N GLY A 334 13.96 18.70 -13.56
CA GLY A 334 13.89 19.88 -12.68
C GLY A 334 12.49 20.25 -12.19
N ALA A 335 11.43 19.63 -12.75
CA ALA A 335 10.04 19.97 -12.44
C ALA A 335 9.55 19.37 -11.11
N VAL A 336 10.14 18.24 -10.69
CA VAL A 336 9.80 17.54 -9.44
C VAL A 336 11.03 17.44 -8.55
N PRO A 337 11.33 18.48 -7.73
CA PRO A 337 12.53 18.51 -6.88
C PRO A 337 12.62 17.35 -5.90
N ALA A 338 11.49 16.76 -5.52
CA ALA A 338 11.43 15.61 -4.63
C ALA A 338 12.16 14.39 -5.20
N MET A 339 12.17 14.24 -6.52
CA MET A 339 12.87 13.17 -7.23
C MET A 339 14.31 13.52 -7.62
N ALA A 340 14.90 14.63 -7.12
CA ALA A 340 16.23 15.10 -7.53
C ALA A 340 17.36 14.05 -7.37
N LYS A 341 17.22 13.11 -6.43
CA LYS A 341 18.17 12.01 -6.21
C LYS A 341 18.01 10.84 -7.18
N LEU A 342 16.90 10.78 -7.91
CA LEU A 342 16.55 9.73 -8.86
C LEU A 342 16.82 10.25 -10.26
N ARG A 343 17.88 9.75 -10.91
CA ARG A 343 18.29 10.21 -12.25
C ARG A 343 18.51 9.06 -13.20
N ILE A 344 17.89 9.15 -14.37
CA ILE A 344 18.10 8.14 -15.43
C ILE A 344 19.54 8.20 -15.90
N GLN A 345 20.10 7.04 -16.21
CA GLN A 345 21.45 6.89 -16.76
C GLN A 345 21.46 7.36 -18.22
N ARG A 346 22.18 8.43 -18.51
CA ARG A 346 22.32 9.02 -19.85
C ARG A 346 23.64 8.65 -20.53
N ASN A 347 24.59 8.12 -19.77
CA ASN A 347 25.94 7.82 -20.21
C ASN A 347 26.54 6.58 -19.50
N SER A 348 25.72 5.55 -19.29
CA SER A 348 26.19 4.32 -18.65
C SER A 348 27.31 3.68 -19.47
N LEU A 349 28.39 3.29 -18.76
CA LEU A 349 29.65 2.82 -19.37
C LEU A 349 30.15 3.71 -20.51
N GLN A 350 29.89 5.02 -20.42
CA GLN A 350 30.29 6.04 -21.38
C GLN A 350 29.80 5.81 -22.82
N GLY A 351 28.72 5.04 -23.01
CA GLY A 351 28.22 4.71 -24.34
C GLY A 351 26.74 4.35 -24.45
N PHE A 352 26.05 4.09 -23.34
CA PHE A 352 24.64 3.68 -23.34
C PHE A 352 23.76 4.73 -22.67
N ASP A 353 22.74 5.17 -23.40
CA ASP A 353 21.80 6.20 -22.98
C ASP A 353 20.42 5.59 -22.79
N PHE A 354 19.96 5.53 -21.53
CA PHE A 354 18.70 4.90 -21.13
C PHE A 354 17.54 5.88 -20.95
N GLY A 355 17.72 7.17 -21.24
CA GLY A 355 16.62 8.12 -21.09
C GLY A 355 15.55 7.99 -22.17
N TYR A 356 14.50 8.80 -22.02
CA TYR A 356 13.27 8.64 -22.79
C TYR A 356 13.51 8.78 -24.30
N GLY A 357 13.02 7.80 -25.07
CA GLY A 357 13.14 7.77 -26.52
C GLY A 357 14.57 7.48 -27.03
N LYS A 358 15.46 6.98 -26.17
CA LYS A 358 16.83 6.62 -26.52
C LYS A 358 16.99 5.13 -26.78
N ASP A 359 18.14 4.77 -27.34
CA ASP A 359 18.38 3.42 -27.82
C ASP A 359 18.78 2.45 -26.72
N GLY A 360 19.26 2.91 -25.55
CA GLY A 360 19.76 2.02 -24.50
C GLY A 360 20.78 1.03 -25.05
N LEU A 361 20.47 -0.27 -24.92
CA LEU A 361 21.32 -1.36 -25.45
C LEU A 361 21.01 -1.76 -26.90
N TYR A 362 20.06 -1.12 -27.59
CA TYR A 362 19.64 -1.53 -28.94
C TYR A 362 20.78 -1.55 -29.97
N GLY A 363 21.81 -0.71 -29.80
CA GLY A 363 23.02 -0.75 -30.64
C GLY A 363 23.79 -2.08 -30.61
N LEU A 364 23.52 -2.94 -29.63
CA LEU A 364 24.10 -4.28 -29.53
C LEU A 364 23.35 -5.35 -30.34
N LYS A 365 22.18 -5.02 -30.91
CA LYS A 365 21.37 -6.00 -31.65
C LYS A 365 22.16 -6.59 -32.82
N GLY A 366 22.22 -7.91 -32.89
CA GLY A 366 22.98 -8.65 -33.91
C GLY A 366 24.51 -8.59 -33.76
N ASN A 367 25.02 -7.97 -32.68
CA ASN A 367 26.45 -7.97 -32.39
C ASN A 367 26.88 -9.36 -31.90
N PRO A 368 28.00 -9.95 -32.38
CA PRO A 368 28.49 -11.23 -31.87
C PRO A 368 28.71 -11.29 -30.35
N ALA A 369 28.92 -10.15 -29.70
CA ALA A 369 29.08 -10.05 -28.25
C ALA A 369 27.82 -10.44 -27.45
N VAL A 370 26.61 -10.35 -28.05
CA VAL A 370 25.37 -10.76 -27.36
C VAL A 370 25.07 -12.25 -27.51
N ALA A 371 25.83 -12.99 -28.32
CA ALA A 371 25.58 -14.40 -28.56
C ALA A 371 25.60 -15.20 -27.23
N GLY A 372 24.56 -16.01 -27.00
CA GLY A 372 24.45 -16.78 -25.75
C GLY A 372 24.03 -15.95 -24.53
N THR A 373 23.46 -14.76 -24.73
CA THR A 373 22.88 -13.91 -23.68
C THR A 373 21.38 -13.72 -23.91
N ALA A 374 20.69 -13.08 -22.96
CA ALA A 374 19.27 -12.79 -23.07
C ALA A 374 18.97 -11.81 -24.21
N LEU A 375 19.96 -11.02 -24.60
CA LEU A 375 19.87 -10.07 -25.72
C LEU A 375 20.07 -10.75 -27.09
N ASP A 376 20.31 -12.06 -27.11
CA ASP A 376 20.41 -12.86 -28.33
C ASP A 376 19.01 -13.17 -28.88
N ASP A 377 18.74 -12.69 -30.10
CA ASP A 377 17.50 -12.98 -30.81
C ASP A 377 17.26 -14.50 -31.00
N ALA A 378 18.32 -15.32 -31.00
CA ALA A 378 18.19 -16.77 -31.11
C ALA A 378 17.67 -17.45 -29.82
N ILE A 379 17.70 -16.75 -28.67
CA ILE A 379 17.32 -17.31 -27.37
C ILE A 379 15.99 -16.73 -26.90
N PHE A 380 15.87 -15.40 -26.82
CA PHE A 380 14.64 -14.73 -26.33
C PHE A 380 13.94 -13.91 -27.42
N GLY A 381 14.27 -14.13 -28.69
CA GLY A 381 13.70 -13.36 -29.78
C GLY A 381 14.02 -11.87 -29.66
N THR A 382 13.18 -11.03 -30.24
CA THR A 382 13.39 -9.57 -30.26
C THR A 382 12.85 -8.87 -29.01
N LEU A 383 12.55 -9.61 -27.95
CA LEU A 383 11.80 -9.12 -26.79
C LEU A 383 12.50 -7.97 -26.06
N LEU A 384 13.80 -8.15 -25.80
CA LEU A 384 14.61 -7.21 -25.02
C LEU A 384 15.29 -6.14 -25.87
N LEU A 385 15.44 -6.38 -27.18
CA LEU A 385 15.93 -5.39 -28.15
C LEU A 385 14.89 -5.20 -29.28
N PRO A 386 13.69 -4.67 -28.97
CA PRO A 386 12.55 -4.62 -29.89
C PRO A 386 12.63 -3.49 -30.92
N GLY A 387 13.48 -2.49 -30.71
CA GLY A 387 13.61 -1.36 -31.63
C GLY A 387 14.39 -0.19 -31.04
N LYS A 388 14.73 0.78 -31.92
CA LYS A 388 15.28 2.08 -31.51
C LYS A 388 14.30 2.84 -30.63
N GLY A 389 14.83 3.70 -29.76
CA GLY A 389 14.03 4.54 -28.88
C GLY A 389 13.26 3.78 -27.79
N LYS A 390 13.65 2.56 -27.45
CA LYS A 390 13.00 1.69 -26.45
C LYS A 390 13.97 1.32 -25.33
N ALA A 391 14.61 2.33 -24.75
CA ALA A 391 15.71 2.17 -23.79
C ALA A 391 15.40 1.22 -22.63
N ARG A 392 14.17 1.22 -22.10
CA ARG A 392 13.77 0.47 -20.90
C ARG A 392 13.19 -0.92 -21.18
N SER A 393 13.34 -1.41 -22.41
CA SER A 393 12.97 -2.77 -22.80
C SER A 393 13.84 -3.86 -22.16
N VAL A 394 15.00 -3.52 -21.62
CA VAL A 394 15.97 -4.47 -21.04
C VAL A 394 15.92 -4.54 -19.51
N ASP A 395 15.08 -3.75 -18.85
CA ASP A 395 14.99 -3.73 -17.39
C ASP A 395 13.55 -3.68 -16.87
N LEU A 396 12.79 -2.63 -17.19
CA LEU A 396 11.43 -2.49 -16.66
C LEU A 396 10.47 -3.46 -17.34
N TRP A 397 10.48 -3.54 -18.67
CA TRP A 397 9.59 -4.44 -19.40
C TRP A 397 9.71 -5.91 -18.93
N PRO A 398 10.91 -6.53 -18.85
CA PRO A 398 11.01 -7.91 -18.37
C PRO A 398 10.61 -8.05 -16.90
N ALA A 399 10.94 -7.07 -16.03
CA ALA A 399 10.53 -7.14 -14.62
C ALA A 399 9.00 -7.17 -14.46
N PHE A 400 8.25 -6.50 -15.34
CA PHE A 400 6.79 -6.39 -15.26
C PHE A 400 6.05 -7.48 -16.04
N HIS A 401 6.56 -7.94 -17.18
CA HIS A 401 5.82 -8.87 -18.05
C HIS A 401 6.28 -10.32 -17.94
N THR A 402 7.58 -10.58 -17.91
CA THR A 402 8.10 -11.96 -17.98
C THR A 402 8.80 -12.44 -16.72
N GLY A 403 9.10 -11.53 -15.79
CA GLY A 403 10.06 -11.78 -14.73
C GLY A 403 11.50 -11.80 -15.23
N VAL A 404 12.44 -12.01 -14.32
CA VAL A 404 13.87 -11.93 -14.61
C VAL A 404 14.50 -13.33 -14.60
N PRO A 405 15.12 -13.77 -15.70
CA PRO A 405 15.80 -15.06 -15.73
C PRO A 405 17.17 -14.97 -15.07
N ASN A 406 17.59 -16.04 -14.39
CA ASN A 406 19.00 -16.20 -14.03
C ASN A 406 19.84 -16.52 -15.29
N PHE A 407 20.09 -15.51 -16.10
CA PHE A 407 20.76 -15.62 -17.39
C PHE A 407 21.56 -14.34 -17.67
N LYS A 408 22.60 -14.38 -18.49
CA LYS A 408 23.33 -13.16 -18.89
C LYS A 408 22.38 -12.20 -19.62
N PRO A 409 22.35 -10.89 -19.38
CA PRO A 409 23.17 -10.14 -18.43
C PRO A 409 22.54 -10.00 -17.03
N TYR A 410 21.40 -10.60 -16.73
CA TYR A 410 20.63 -10.41 -15.49
C TYR A 410 21.24 -11.00 -14.19
N GLN A 411 22.41 -11.63 -14.29
CA GLN A 411 23.21 -11.98 -13.12
C GLN A 411 23.88 -10.74 -12.51
N LEU A 412 24.13 -10.75 -11.20
CA LEU A 412 24.76 -9.63 -10.50
C LEU A 412 26.17 -9.38 -11.04
N ALA A 413 26.63 -8.13 -10.96
CA ALA A 413 27.92 -7.69 -11.49
C ALA A 413 29.16 -8.41 -10.91
N THR A 414 29.04 -9.05 -9.74
CA THR A 414 30.11 -9.88 -9.14
C THR A 414 30.56 -10.97 -10.11
N GLY A 415 31.87 -11.02 -10.42
CA GLY A 415 32.46 -11.99 -11.35
C GLY A 415 32.52 -11.54 -12.82
N LYS A 416 31.82 -10.46 -13.19
CA LYS A 416 31.75 -9.99 -14.59
C LYS A 416 32.99 -9.23 -15.10
N ASN A 417 33.89 -8.83 -14.21
CA ASN A 417 35.12 -8.08 -14.53
C ASN A 417 34.86 -6.84 -15.42
N GLY A 418 33.77 -6.12 -15.16
CA GLY A 418 33.39 -4.91 -15.91
C GLY A 418 32.67 -5.15 -17.24
N ASN A 419 32.39 -6.40 -17.64
CA ASN A 419 31.61 -6.72 -18.82
C ASN A 419 30.19 -7.19 -18.44
N PRO A 420 29.13 -6.36 -18.59
CA PRO A 420 27.76 -6.75 -18.23
C PRO A 420 27.23 -8.01 -18.92
N LEU A 421 27.77 -8.35 -20.09
CA LEU A 421 27.40 -9.54 -20.87
C LEU A 421 28.13 -10.82 -20.43
N ALA A 422 29.11 -10.72 -19.53
CA ALA A 422 29.78 -11.88 -18.95
C ALA A 422 28.91 -12.56 -17.88
N GLU A 423 29.26 -13.81 -17.54
CA GLU A 423 28.63 -14.50 -16.40
C GLU A 423 28.95 -13.77 -15.11
N GLY A 424 27.92 -13.58 -14.31
CA GLY A 424 27.98 -12.95 -13.00
C GLY A 424 27.51 -13.90 -11.91
N LYS A 425 27.37 -13.36 -10.69
CA LYS A 425 26.81 -14.12 -9.57
C LYS A 425 25.33 -14.46 -9.86
N PRO A 426 24.94 -15.74 -9.79
CA PRO A 426 23.54 -16.14 -9.87
C PRO A 426 22.71 -15.47 -8.77
N PHE A 427 21.53 -14.96 -9.11
CA PHE A 427 20.77 -14.09 -8.20
C PHE A 427 19.27 -14.38 -8.18
N ILE A 428 18.53 -14.00 -9.21
CA ILE A 428 17.08 -14.23 -9.27
C ILE A 428 16.71 -15.11 -10.47
N HIS A 429 15.69 -15.94 -10.28
CA HIS A 429 15.00 -16.61 -11.36
C HIS A 429 13.49 -16.65 -11.07
N ASN A 430 12.75 -15.60 -11.44
CA ASN A 430 11.28 -15.58 -11.39
C ASN A 430 10.69 -15.49 -12.81
N PHE A 431 11.41 -16.04 -13.79
CA PHE A 431 11.07 -15.91 -15.20
C PHE A 431 9.98 -16.91 -15.61
N LEU A 432 8.88 -16.37 -16.15
CA LEU A 432 7.84 -17.12 -16.83
C LEU A 432 7.64 -16.52 -18.24
N PRO A 433 8.08 -17.24 -19.30
CA PRO A 433 8.28 -16.65 -20.63
C PRO A 433 7.00 -16.29 -21.39
N ASN A 434 5.84 -16.80 -20.97
CA ASN A 434 4.58 -16.52 -21.63
C ASN A 434 4.10 -15.08 -21.43
N GLY A 435 4.68 -14.32 -20.50
CA GLY A 435 4.49 -12.88 -20.41
C GLY A 435 3.17 -12.43 -19.77
N GLY A 436 2.95 -11.11 -19.73
CA GLY A 436 1.75 -10.46 -19.19
C GLY A 436 1.94 -9.90 -17.77
N ASP A 437 1.16 -8.88 -17.45
CA ASP A 437 1.14 -8.24 -16.12
C ASP A 437 0.67 -9.20 -15.03
N MET A 438 1.63 -9.80 -14.32
CA MET A 438 1.42 -10.76 -13.22
C MET A 438 2.56 -10.65 -12.20
N LEU A 439 2.26 -10.82 -10.91
CA LEU A 439 3.29 -11.04 -9.90
C LEU A 439 3.99 -12.38 -10.14
N ARG A 440 5.30 -12.33 -10.42
CA ARG A 440 6.11 -13.53 -10.65
C ARG A 440 6.81 -13.99 -9.39
N LEU A 441 6.46 -15.16 -8.89
CA LEU A 441 7.00 -15.73 -7.66
C LEU A 441 7.77 -17.02 -7.93
N ASN A 442 9.04 -17.05 -7.55
CA ASN A 442 9.79 -18.28 -7.38
C ASN A 442 9.59 -18.83 -5.96
N MET A 443 8.81 -19.90 -5.87
CA MET A 443 8.45 -20.57 -4.62
C MET A 443 9.64 -21.33 -3.98
N ALA A 444 10.73 -21.58 -4.72
CA ALA A 444 11.92 -22.25 -4.20
C ALA A 444 12.72 -21.35 -3.25
N VAL A 445 12.59 -20.03 -3.37
CA VAL A 445 13.32 -19.08 -2.53
C VAL A 445 12.84 -19.18 -1.08
N PRO A 446 13.74 -19.36 -0.10
CA PRO A 446 13.38 -19.38 1.33
C PRO A 446 12.87 -18.03 1.82
N VAL A 447 12.02 -18.05 2.85
CA VAL A 447 11.55 -16.84 3.52
C VAL A 447 12.71 -16.17 4.27
N THR A 448 12.85 -14.86 4.13
CA THR A 448 13.70 -14.06 5.02
C THR A 448 12.92 -13.76 6.30
N PRO A 449 13.36 -14.23 7.48
CA PRO A 449 12.63 -13.98 8.73
C PRO A 449 12.41 -12.48 8.96
N ARG A 450 11.19 -12.08 9.32
CA ARG A 450 10.83 -10.66 9.49
C ARG A 450 11.52 -9.99 10.69
N ASN A 451 12.05 -10.79 11.61
CA ASN A 451 12.85 -10.34 12.74
C ASN A 451 14.36 -10.47 12.51
N ASP A 452 14.80 -10.90 11.32
CA ASP A 452 16.22 -10.94 10.97
C ASP A 452 16.77 -9.51 10.87
N PRO A 453 17.93 -9.18 11.47
CA PRO A 453 18.56 -7.88 11.32
C PRO A 453 18.86 -7.46 9.87
N ALA A 454 18.98 -8.43 8.96
CA ALA A 454 19.19 -8.20 7.53
C ALA A 454 17.87 -8.02 6.74
N PHE A 455 16.70 -8.22 7.37
CA PHE A 455 15.42 -7.98 6.72
C PHE A 455 15.28 -6.52 6.30
N SER A 456 14.74 -6.29 5.11
CA SER A 456 14.51 -4.96 4.55
C SER A 456 13.24 -4.94 3.71
N THR A 457 12.51 -3.83 3.76
CA THR A 457 11.34 -3.55 2.92
C THR A 457 11.69 -3.32 1.45
N LEU A 458 12.98 -3.26 1.09
CA LEU A 458 13.44 -3.01 -0.28
C LEU A 458 13.59 -4.27 -1.13
N GLY A 459 13.15 -5.44 -0.64
CA GLY A 459 13.14 -6.69 -1.39
C GLY A 459 14.46 -6.98 -2.12
N LEU A 460 14.37 -7.20 -3.44
CA LEU A 460 15.54 -7.50 -4.26
C LEU A 460 16.55 -6.37 -4.34
N VAL A 461 16.17 -5.10 -4.17
CA VAL A 461 17.15 -4.00 -4.17
C VAL A 461 18.13 -4.18 -3.02
N GLN A 462 17.65 -4.53 -1.82
CA GLN A 462 18.53 -4.83 -0.70
C GLN A 462 19.33 -6.12 -0.93
N ALA A 463 18.71 -7.15 -1.51
CA ALA A 463 19.41 -8.40 -1.82
C ALA A 463 20.56 -8.16 -2.83
N CYS A 464 20.37 -7.28 -3.82
CA CYS A 464 21.43 -6.83 -4.73
C CYS A 464 22.56 -6.12 -3.98
N VAL A 465 22.23 -5.18 -3.08
CA VAL A 465 23.23 -4.47 -2.27
C VAL A 465 24.07 -5.45 -1.47
N LEU A 466 23.44 -6.41 -0.77
CA LEU A 466 24.14 -7.45 -0.01
C LEU A 466 24.99 -8.32 -0.94
N GLY A 467 24.43 -8.78 -2.06
CA GLY A 467 25.14 -9.63 -3.04
C GLY A 467 26.35 -8.98 -3.71
N LEU A 468 26.37 -7.65 -3.78
CA LEU A 468 27.46 -6.88 -4.39
C LEU A 468 28.48 -6.35 -3.38
N THR A 469 28.08 -6.09 -2.13
CA THR A 469 28.90 -5.36 -1.16
C THR A 469 29.27 -6.15 0.10
N ASP A 470 28.49 -7.16 0.48
CA ASP A 470 28.79 -7.98 1.64
C ASP A 470 29.89 -9.01 1.28
N PRO A 471 31.04 -9.02 1.96
CA PRO A 471 32.11 -9.99 1.71
C PRO A 471 31.66 -11.45 1.78
N LYS A 472 30.58 -11.77 2.52
CA LYS A 472 30.00 -13.12 2.57
C LYS A 472 29.52 -13.60 1.20
N PHE A 473 28.96 -12.69 0.40
CA PHE A 473 28.35 -13.00 -0.88
C PHE A 473 29.23 -12.60 -2.09
N ALA A 474 30.43 -12.07 -1.84
CA ALA A 474 31.39 -11.60 -2.84
C ALA A 474 32.09 -12.75 -3.60
N ASN A 475 31.29 -13.62 -4.20
CA ASN A 475 31.69 -14.79 -4.97
C ASN A 475 30.61 -15.11 -6.04
N THR A 476 30.87 -16.08 -6.92
CA THR A 476 29.94 -16.46 -8.01
C THR A 476 29.09 -17.71 -7.70
N ASN A 477 29.02 -18.15 -6.45
CA ASN A 477 28.21 -19.29 -6.05
C ASN A 477 26.72 -18.93 -6.03
N ILE A 478 25.87 -19.93 -6.25
CA ILE A 478 24.43 -19.85 -5.94
C ILE A 478 24.29 -19.86 -4.42
N GLU A 479 23.76 -18.77 -3.87
CA GLU A 479 23.61 -18.59 -2.42
C GLU A 479 22.27 -17.89 -2.14
N PHE A 480 21.66 -18.25 -1.01
CA PHE A 480 20.52 -17.48 -0.50
C PHE A 480 21.04 -16.18 0.12
N ILE A 481 20.67 -15.06 -0.50
CA ILE A 481 20.91 -13.71 0.01
C ILE A 481 19.62 -13.23 0.68
N PRO A 482 19.67 -12.66 1.89
CA PRO A 482 18.48 -12.11 2.54
C PRO A 482 17.71 -11.16 1.63
N ASN A 483 16.38 -11.22 1.69
CA ASN A 483 15.39 -10.46 0.92
C ASN A 483 15.21 -10.89 -0.55
N MET A 484 15.77 -12.04 -0.97
CA MET A 484 15.44 -12.65 -2.25
C MET A 484 13.95 -13.08 -2.36
N ASP A 485 13.25 -13.19 -1.24
CA ASP A 485 11.80 -13.47 -1.15
C ASP A 485 10.93 -12.20 -1.24
N GLY A 486 11.53 -11.03 -1.49
CA GLY A 486 10.83 -9.77 -1.64
C GLY A 486 10.64 -9.33 -3.08
N PHE A 487 9.82 -8.30 -3.26
CA PHE A 487 9.48 -7.73 -4.56
C PHE A 487 10.71 -7.40 -5.42
N PRO A 488 10.70 -7.68 -6.73
CA PRO A 488 9.63 -8.33 -7.53
C PRO A 488 9.60 -9.87 -7.56
N ASN A 489 10.27 -10.60 -6.66
CA ASN A 489 10.03 -12.05 -6.53
C ASN A 489 8.77 -12.31 -5.69
N GLY A 490 7.61 -12.21 -6.33
CA GLY A 490 6.33 -12.02 -5.64
C GLY A 490 6.28 -10.64 -4.97
N ARG A 491 5.47 -10.50 -3.93
CA ARG A 491 5.36 -9.27 -3.12
C ARG A 491 4.97 -9.63 -1.69
N ARG A 492 5.78 -9.22 -0.72
CA ARG A 492 5.50 -9.32 0.71
C ARG A 492 4.65 -8.12 1.15
N LEU A 493 3.91 -8.26 2.26
CA LEU A 493 3.14 -7.14 2.83
C LEU A 493 4.04 -5.97 3.23
N GLU A 494 5.27 -6.26 3.64
CA GLU A 494 6.22 -5.26 4.11
C GLU A 494 7.00 -4.56 2.98
N ASP A 495 6.87 -4.99 1.72
CA ASP A 495 7.65 -4.42 0.62
C ASP A 495 7.21 -2.98 0.30
N ASP A 496 8.16 -2.04 0.34
CA ASP A 496 7.96 -0.64 -0.07
C ASP A 496 8.04 -0.55 -1.60
N VAL A 497 7.02 -1.07 -2.27
CA VAL A 497 6.98 -1.16 -3.73
C VAL A 497 7.03 0.21 -4.39
N THR A 498 6.47 1.26 -3.76
CA THR A 498 6.56 2.64 -4.26
C THR A 498 8.02 3.10 -4.34
N ARG A 499 8.80 2.89 -3.28
CA ARG A 499 10.23 3.25 -3.28
C ARG A 499 11.04 2.37 -4.23
N ILE A 500 10.81 1.05 -4.21
CA ILE A 500 11.54 0.10 -5.06
C ILE A 500 11.36 0.47 -6.53
N GLU A 501 10.13 0.76 -6.96
CA GLU A 501 9.86 1.09 -8.35
C GLU A 501 10.40 2.46 -8.77
N LEU A 502 10.32 3.47 -7.91
CA LEU A 502 10.99 4.75 -8.16
C LEU A 502 12.50 4.57 -8.38
N GLN A 503 13.13 3.71 -7.58
CA GLN A 503 14.55 3.35 -7.75
C GLN A 503 14.78 2.53 -9.04
N ALA A 504 13.89 1.60 -9.38
CA ALA A 504 13.94 0.83 -10.62
C ALA A 504 13.83 1.72 -11.86
N VAL A 505 12.86 2.63 -11.90
CA VAL A 505 12.73 3.63 -12.95
C VAL A 505 13.99 4.48 -13.02
N SER A 506 14.62 4.83 -11.89
CA SER A 506 15.89 5.57 -11.91
C SER A 506 17.11 4.77 -12.44
N GLY A 507 17.00 3.46 -12.63
CA GLY A 507 18.07 2.61 -13.21
C GLY A 507 18.79 1.68 -12.23
N ILE A 508 18.29 1.48 -11.00
CA ILE A 508 19.00 0.64 -10.01
C ILE A 508 19.16 -0.81 -10.48
N VAL A 509 18.21 -1.30 -11.29
CA VAL A 509 18.24 -2.65 -11.89
C VAL A 509 19.39 -2.78 -12.89
N LEU A 510 19.62 -1.75 -13.71
CA LEU A 510 20.75 -1.70 -14.66
C LEU A 510 22.09 -1.67 -13.90
N ALA A 511 22.17 -0.88 -12.83
CA ALA A 511 23.36 -0.84 -11.97
C ALA A 511 23.67 -2.23 -11.38
N ALA A 512 22.67 -2.97 -10.91
CA ALA A 512 22.86 -4.30 -10.33
C ALA A 512 23.55 -5.29 -11.29
N ILE A 513 23.34 -5.14 -12.61
CA ILE A 513 23.90 -6.01 -13.64
C ILE A 513 25.21 -5.49 -14.26
N GLY A 514 25.73 -4.36 -13.77
CA GLY A 514 27.02 -3.78 -14.17
C GLY A 514 26.93 -2.62 -15.16
N LEU A 515 25.72 -2.14 -15.47
CA LEU A 515 25.49 -0.90 -16.22
C LEU A 515 25.39 0.24 -15.21
N TRP A 516 26.53 0.79 -14.83
CA TRP A 516 26.63 1.76 -13.73
C TRP A 516 26.16 3.18 -14.11
N TYR A 517 25.89 4.00 -13.10
CA TYR A 517 25.46 5.39 -13.26
C TYR A 517 26.52 6.29 -13.91
N ASP A 518 26.08 7.43 -14.43
CA ASP A 518 26.87 8.29 -15.34
C ASP A 518 28.16 8.88 -14.74
N ASP A 519 28.23 8.97 -13.41
CA ASP A 519 29.39 9.46 -12.66
C ASP A 519 30.42 8.34 -12.38
N TYR A 520 30.14 7.10 -12.77
CA TYR A 520 31.12 6.03 -12.81
C TYR A 520 31.95 6.10 -14.09
N THR A 521 33.27 5.98 -13.97
CA THR A 521 34.19 5.83 -15.11
C THR A 521 34.54 4.35 -15.31
N ALA A 522 34.34 3.80 -16.52
CA ALA A 522 34.61 2.38 -16.77
C ALA A 522 36.05 2.00 -16.43
N GLY A 523 36.21 0.86 -15.75
CA GLY A 523 37.50 0.39 -15.23
C GLY A 523 37.85 0.93 -13.83
N SER A 524 37.04 1.84 -13.26
CA SER A 524 37.23 2.28 -11.88
C SER A 524 36.95 1.13 -10.88
N PRO A 525 37.67 1.07 -9.75
CA PRO A 525 37.58 -0.06 -8.82
C PRO A 525 36.28 -0.08 -8.00
N ASN A 526 35.58 1.05 -7.89
CA ASN A 526 34.38 1.17 -7.07
C ASN A 526 33.23 1.79 -7.87
N PRO A 527 32.15 1.03 -8.14
CA PRO A 527 30.96 1.55 -8.80
C PRO A 527 29.99 2.30 -7.87
N VAL A 528 30.24 2.34 -6.56
CA VAL A 528 29.41 3.04 -5.57
C VAL A 528 29.71 4.54 -5.59
N THR A 529 29.18 5.21 -6.61
CA THR A 529 29.33 6.64 -6.87
C THR A 529 28.28 7.49 -6.14
N PRO A 530 28.47 8.83 -6.02
CA PRO A 530 27.47 9.71 -5.42
C PRO A 530 26.05 9.57 -6.00
N ASN A 531 25.90 9.37 -7.31
CA ASN A 531 24.57 9.17 -7.91
C ASN A 531 23.94 7.86 -7.42
N LEU A 532 24.69 6.75 -7.42
CA LEU A 532 24.19 5.47 -6.91
C LEU A 532 23.82 5.56 -5.42
N VAL A 533 24.65 6.24 -4.61
CA VAL A 533 24.34 6.50 -3.20
C VAL A 533 23.06 7.35 -3.07
N GLY A 534 22.86 8.35 -3.93
CA GLY A 534 21.65 9.16 -3.98
C GLY A 534 20.39 8.31 -4.18
N VAL A 535 20.43 7.38 -5.13
CA VAL A 535 19.33 6.46 -5.41
C VAL A 535 19.09 5.49 -4.25
N LEU A 536 20.14 4.84 -3.74
CA LEU A 536 20.02 3.89 -2.62
C LEU A 536 19.48 4.55 -1.34
N THR A 537 19.86 5.80 -1.09
CA THR A 537 19.44 6.58 0.10
C THR A 537 18.19 7.44 -0.11
N TYR A 538 17.54 7.34 -1.27
CA TYR A 538 16.26 7.98 -1.51
C TYR A 538 15.20 7.43 -0.55
N THR A 539 14.22 8.25 -0.16
CA THR A 539 13.12 7.87 0.74
C THR A 539 11.84 8.53 0.27
N THR A 540 10.70 7.85 0.38
CA THR A 540 9.37 8.41 0.12
C THR A 540 8.82 9.15 1.34
N GLY A 541 9.38 8.90 2.53
CA GLY A 541 8.92 9.40 3.83
C GLY A 541 7.82 8.56 4.49
N VAL A 542 7.22 7.61 3.77
CA VAL A 542 6.28 6.61 4.28
C VAL A 542 6.78 5.25 3.79
N GLU A 543 7.39 4.47 4.69
CA GLU A 543 8.18 3.27 4.31
C GLU A 543 7.76 2.02 5.09
N LYS A 544 6.62 2.10 5.79
CA LYS A 544 6.01 0.99 6.53
C LYS A 544 4.55 1.27 6.77
N ASN A 545 3.80 0.20 6.97
CA ASN A 545 2.40 0.26 7.37
C ASN A 545 2.20 0.90 8.75
N ASP A 546 1.03 1.51 8.96
CA ASP A 546 0.64 2.12 10.23
C ASP A 546 0.23 1.06 11.27
N ALA A 547 -0.32 -0.07 10.84
CA ALA A 547 -0.59 -1.23 11.69
C ALA A 547 0.46 -2.35 11.53
N LEU A 548 0.71 -3.06 12.64
CA LEU A 548 1.60 -4.21 12.64
C LEU A 548 0.91 -5.43 12.04
N PHE A 549 1.56 -6.04 11.05
CA PHE A 549 1.14 -7.31 10.46
C PHE A 549 1.19 -8.47 11.46
N SER A 550 0.38 -9.49 11.18
CA SER A 550 0.33 -10.72 11.98
C SER A 550 1.39 -11.72 11.50
N ASN A 551 2.04 -12.41 12.45
CA ASN A 551 2.98 -13.48 12.15
C ASN A 551 2.32 -14.82 11.82
N THR A 552 0.99 -14.87 11.72
CA THR A 552 0.22 -16.07 11.34
C THR A 552 -0.85 -15.71 10.33
N PHE A 553 -1.19 -16.64 9.44
CA PHE A 553 -2.29 -16.46 8.48
C PHE A 553 -3.55 -15.84 9.13
N PRO A 554 -4.17 -14.79 8.55
CA PRO A 554 -3.97 -14.27 7.19
C PRO A 554 -2.79 -13.30 6.99
N ASN A 555 -1.91 -13.15 8.00
CA ASN A 555 -0.78 -12.21 8.02
C ASN A 555 -1.13 -10.71 8.01
N LEU A 556 -2.41 -10.37 7.80
CA LEU A 556 -2.92 -9.00 7.82
C LEU A 556 -3.19 -8.49 9.24
N ALA A 557 -3.15 -7.17 9.40
CA ALA A 557 -3.58 -6.50 10.63
C ALA A 557 -5.12 -6.49 10.75
N ALA A 558 -5.61 -6.44 11.98
CA ALA A 558 -7.05 -6.34 12.23
C ALA A 558 -7.57 -4.97 11.76
N PRO A 559 -8.80 -4.89 11.24
CA PRO A 559 -9.37 -3.63 10.79
C PRO A 559 -9.57 -2.65 11.94
N TRP A 560 -9.34 -1.38 11.64
CA TRP A 560 -9.60 -0.27 12.53
C TRP A 560 -11.06 -0.23 12.99
N SER A 561 -11.25 0.10 14.26
CA SER A 561 -12.57 0.19 14.86
C SER A 561 -13.21 1.56 14.65
N GLY A 562 -14.52 1.58 14.37
CA GLY A 562 -15.29 2.80 14.15
C GLY A 562 -15.39 3.72 15.37
N ASP A 563 -15.21 3.18 16.58
CA ASP A 563 -15.14 3.96 17.83
C ASP A 563 -13.72 4.05 18.44
N GLY A 564 -12.71 3.57 17.70
CA GLY A 564 -11.30 3.62 18.09
C GLY A 564 -10.61 4.94 17.71
N GLU A 565 -9.28 4.97 17.83
CA GLU A 565 -8.45 6.14 17.50
C GLU A 565 -8.64 6.63 16.05
N CYS A 566 -8.80 5.69 15.12
CA CYS A 566 -9.06 5.93 13.71
C CYS A 566 -10.54 6.21 13.38
N GLY A 567 -11.45 6.06 14.36
CA GLY A 567 -12.86 6.45 14.26
C GLY A 567 -13.10 7.97 14.22
N GLY A 568 -12.02 8.75 14.36
CA GLY A 568 -12.04 10.21 14.40
C GLY A 568 -11.56 10.73 15.74
N LYS A 569 -10.98 11.93 15.74
CA LYS A 569 -10.59 12.59 16.99
C LYS A 569 -11.83 13.10 17.69
N ILE A 570 -11.94 12.86 18.99
CA ILE A 570 -12.91 13.56 19.84
C ILE A 570 -12.57 15.05 19.77
N VAL A 571 -13.25 15.78 18.89
CA VAL A 571 -13.30 17.23 18.97
C VAL A 571 -14.16 17.52 20.17
N SER A 572 -13.52 17.60 21.34
CA SER A 572 -14.16 18.22 22.49
C SER A 572 -14.56 19.60 22.00
N ALA A 573 -15.87 19.82 21.86
CA ALA A 573 -16.42 21.14 21.70
C ALA A 573 -16.13 21.90 23.00
N VAL A 574 -14.87 22.29 23.20
CA VAL A 574 -14.62 23.54 23.88
C VAL A 574 -15.32 24.53 22.98
N ASN A 575 -16.50 24.97 23.42
CA ASN A 575 -17.20 26.09 22.83
C ASN A 575 -16.14 27.14 22.47
N LYS A 576 -15.79 27.27 21.19
CA LYS A 576 -15.29 28.52 20.66
C LYS A 576 -16.50 29.45 20.66
N GLY A 577 -16.90 29.88 21.85
CA GLY A 577 -17.85 30.96 22.03
C GLY A 577 -17.17 32.23 21.56
N GLY A 578 -17.41 32.60 20.30
CA GLY A 578 -17.00 33.89 19.77
C GLY A 578 -16.73 33.86 18.28
N GLY A 579 -17.78 34.02 17.48
CA GLY A 579 -17.64 34.64 16.17
C GLY A 579 -17.15 36.07 16.36
N GLY A 580 -15.95 36.36 15.88
CA GLY A 580 -15.34 37.69 15.84
C GLY A 580 -14.32 37.74 14.70
N ILE A 581 -14.44 38.73 13.83
CA ILE A 581 -13.84 38.78 12.48
C ILE A 581 -12.32 39.07 12.49
N ILE A 582 -11.66 39.31 13.62
CA ILE A 582 -10.22 39.58 13.65
C ILE A 582 -9.63 38.93 14.92
N GLY A 583 -8.86 37.86 14.74
CA GLY A 583 -8.42 36.88 15.76
C GLY A 583 -7.49 37.38 16.87
N LEU A 584 -7.89 38.41 17.62
CA LEU A 584 -7.24 38.83 18.86
C LEU A 584 -8.30 39.01 19.94
N ASN A 585 -8.56 37.97 20.73
CA ASN A 585 -9.28 38.10 22.00
C ASN A 585 -8.34 37.66 23.13
N GLY A 586 -8.24 38.49 24.17
CA GLY A 586 -7.67 38.09 25.46
C GLY A 586 -8.50 36.96 26.09
N PRO A 587 -7.93 36.22 27.06
CA PRO A 587 -8.60 35.09 27.69
C PRO A 587 -9.92 35.54 28.36
N GLN A 588 -11.04 34.87 28.03
CA GLN A 588 -12.36 35.16 28.59
C GLN A 588 -12.46 34.86 30.10
N ILE A 589 -11.57 34.02 30.63
CA ILE A 589 -11.35 33.81 32.05
C ILE A 589 -9.84 33.91 32.30
N SER A 590 -9.41 34.78 33.21
CA SER A 590 -8.03 34.82 33.69
C SER A 590 -7.98 34.46 35.17
N MET A 591 -7.07 33.56 35.54
CA MET A 591 -6.93 33.09 36.92
C MET A 591 -5.46 32.94 37.30
N ILE A 592 -5.09 33.54 38.41
CA ILE A 592 -3.79 33.37 39.02
C ILE A 592 -3.98 33.03 40.49
N ASN A 593 -3.01 32.33 41.06
CA ASN A 593 -2.95 32.10 42.49
C ASN A 593 -1.56 32.45 43.04
N TYR A 594 -1.52 33.05 44.23
CA TYR A 594 -0.29 33.44 44.90
C TYR A 594 -0.42 33.30 46.42
N PRO A 595 0.61 32.80 47.13
CA PRO A 595 1.85 32.26 46.59
C PRO A 595 1.63 30.93 45.85
N ASN A 596 2.44 30.69 44.82
CA ASN A 596 2.49 29.43 44.07
C ASN A 596 3.95 29.15 43.68
N PRO A 597 4.66 28.19 44.30
CA PRO A 597 4.13 27.14 45.19
C PRO A 597 3.54 27.61 46.53
N VAL A 598 2.55 26.88 47.04
CA VAL A 598 1.84 27.16 48.30
C VAL A 598 2.20 26.14 49.39
N ASN A 599 2.35 26.61 50.63
CA ASN A 599 2.49 25.73 51.80
C ASN A 599 1.16 25.45 52.49
N THR A 600 0.34 26.46 52.78
CA THR A 600 -0.95 26.27 53.48
C THR A 600 -2.05 27.13 52.86
N LEU A 601 -1.81 28.43 52.71
CA LEU A 601 -2.80 29.39 52.18
C LEU A 601 -2.35 29.94 50.82
N THR A 602 -3.26 29.93 49.85
CA THR A 602 -3.08 30.63 48.56
C THR A 602 -4.28 31.54 48.30
N THR A 603 -4.02 32.71 47.73
CA THR A 603 -5.07 33.60 47.24
C THR A 603 -5.28 33.36 45.76
N PHE A 604 -6.53 33.23 45.32
CA PHE A 604 -6.91 33.20 43.91
C PHE A 604 -7.42 34.57 43.49
N LYS A 605 -6.92 35.09 42.37
CA LYS A 605 -7.45 36.26 41.68
C LYS A 605 -8.02 35.82 40.33
N ILE A 606 -9.31 36.10 40.13
CA ILE A 606 -10.10 35.64 38.98
C ILE A 606 -10.66 36.86 38.27
N ASN A 607 -10.56 36.88 36.95
CA ASN A 607 -11.28 37.80 36.09
C ASN A 607 -12.24 37.00 35.20
N ASN A 608 -13.52 37.01 35.53
CA ASN A 608 -14.57 36.37 34.74
C ASN A 608 -15.16 37.39 33.75
N GLN A 609 -14.92 37.20 32.45
CA GLN A 609 -15.51 38.03 31.39
C GLN A 609 -16.75 37.38 30.75
N LEU A 610 -17.18 36.21 31.23
CA LEU A 610 -18.40 35.54 30.79
C LEU A 610 -19.62 36.11 31.53
N GLU A 611 -20.77 36.12 30.85
CA GLU A 611 -22.07 36.46 31.46
C GLU A 611 -22.64 35.35 32.35
N THR A 612 -21.99 34.17 32.38
CA THR A 612 -22.36 33.06 33.27
C THR A 612 -21.55 33.07 34.56
N SER A 613 -22.13 32.52 35.62
CA SER A 613 -21.45 32.39 36.91
C SER A 613 -20.62 31.11 36.96
N ILE A 614 -19.43 31.18 37.58
CA ILE A 614 -18.45 30.09 37.66
C ILE A 614 -18.09 29.78 39.12
N ARG A 615 -17.79 28.53 39.44
CA ARG A 615 -17.14 28.14 40.70
C ARG A 615 -15.72 27.63 40.44
N LEU A 616 -14.87 27.56 41.45
CA LEU A 616 -13.57 26.90 41.33
C LEU A 616 -13.54 25.52 42.00
N ASP A 617 -13.09 24.52 41.25
CA ASP A 617 -12.86 23.15 41.71
C ASP A 617 -11.36 22.83 41.65
N LEU A 618 -10.81 22.27 42.74
CA LEU A 618 -9.47 21.71 42.75
C LEU A 618 -9.53 20.27 42.24
N LYS A 619 -8.71 19.97 41.23
CA LYS A 619 -8.62 18.68 40.59
C LYS A 619 -7.19 18.14 40.60
N THR A 620 -7.07 16.83 40.63
CA THR A 620 -5.82 16.12 40.31
C THR A 620 -5.55 16.17 38.79
N ASN A 621 -4.35 15.77 38.36
CA ASN A 621 -3.97 15.77 36.94
C ASN A 621 -4.79 14.78 36.07
N ASP A 622 -5.44 13.78 36.68
CA ASP A 622 -6.34 12.84 35.98
C ASP A 622 -7.80 13.36 35.86
N GLY A 623 -8.07 14.58 36.36
CA GLY A 623 -9.37 15.25 36.26
C GLY A 623 -10.33 14.98 37.42
N LYS A 624 -9.95 14.18 38.43
CA LYS A 624 -10.80 13.94 39.61
C LYS A 624 -10.84 15.17 40.53
N THR A 625 -12.05 15.64 40.83
CA THR A 625 -12.29 16.73 41.79
C THR A 625 -11.99 16.28 43.22
N ILE A 626 -11.14 17.05 43.89
CA ILE A 626 -10.68 16.82 45.26
C ILE A 626 -11.50 17.66 46.24
N GLN A 627 -11.68 18.94 45.91
CA GLN A 627 -12.32 19.93 46.78
C GLN A 627 -12.89 21.07 45.93
N VAL A 628 -14.02 21.63 46.35
CA VAL A 628 -14.53 22.90 45.82
C VAL A 628 -13.80 24.04 46.55
N LEU A 629 -13.11 24.91 45.80
CA LEU A 629 -12.25 25.97 46.34
C LEU A 629 -13.04 27.18 46.83
N ASN A 630 -14.22 27.42 46.26
CA ASN A 630 -15.20 28.35 46.79
C ASN A 630 -16.62 27.79 46.58
N PRO A 631 -17.46 27.69 47.63
CA PRO A 631 -18.82 27.18 47.52
C PRO A 631 -19.76 28.06 46.68
N GLU A 632 -19.45 29.35 46.48
CA GLU A 632 -20.27 30.30 45.73
C GLU A 632 -19.84 30.41 44.27
N TYR A 633 -20.82 30.66 43.39
CA TYR A 633 -20.57 30.97 41.99
C TYR A 633 -20.29 32.47 41.80
N PHE A 634 -19.22 32.80 41.08
CA PHE A 634 -18.82 34.14 40.69
C PHE A 634 -19.42 34.52 39.34
N GLY A 635 -20.24 35.57 39.30
CA GLY A 635 -20.70 36.18 38.05
C GLY A 635 -19.57 36.87 37.26
N LYS A 636 -19.93 37.74 36.32
CA LYS A 636 -18.96 38.56 35.58
C LYS A 636 -18.25 39.55 36.51
N GLY A 637 -16.92 39.64 36.44
CA GLY A 637 -16.14 40.59 37.24
C GLY A 637 -14.81 40.07 37.75
N LEU A 638 -14.17 40.87 38.60
CA LEU A 638 -12.93 40.53 39.30
C LEU A 638 -13.25 40.04 40.71
N PHE A 639 -12.69 38.89 41.08
CA PHE A 639 -12.90 38.25 42.37
C PHE A 639 -11.56 37.83 42.97
N GLU A 640 -11.45 37.96 44.29
CA GLU A 640 -10.26 37.55 45.03
C GLU A 640 -10.65 36.90 46.35
N PHE A 641 -10.10 35.71 46.63
CA PHE A 641 -10.36 35.00 47.88
C PHE A 641 -9.20 34.07 48.25
N THR A 642 -9.03 33.82 49.54
CA THR A 642 -8.00 32.92 50.09
C THR A 642 -8.55 31.53 50.33
N VAL A 643 -7.76 30.52 50.02
CA VAL A 643 -8.08 29.10 50.16
C VAL A 643 -7.07 28.45 51.10
N ASP A 644 -7.58 27.68 52.07
CA ASP A 644 -6.79 26.79 52.93
C ASP A 644 -6.64 25.40 52.30
N LEU A 645 -5.39 25.03 52.06
CA LEU A 645 -4.96 23.76 51.48
C LEU A 645 -4.11 22.94 52.46
N SER A 646 -4.17 23.24 53.75
CA SER A 646 -3.45 22.51 54.81
C SER A 646 -3.73 21.00 54.83
N LYS A 647 -4.92 20.59 54.35
CA LYS A 647 -5.35 19.18 54.30
C LYS A 647 -5.04 18.49 52.97
N ILE A 648 -4.47 19.20 52.01
CA ILE A 648 -4.13 18.66 50.68
C ILE A 648 -2.66 18.21 50.68
N PRO A 649 -2.35 16.97 50.24
CA PRO A 649 -0.97 16.48 50.13
C PRO A 649 -0.10 17.34 49.20
N ALA A 650 1.22 17.23 49.33
CA ALA A 650 2.15 17.82 48.38
C ALA A 650 1.92 17.26 46.97
N GLY A 651 1.93 18.12 45.95
CA GLY A 651 1.64 17.71 44.58
C GLY A 651 1.28 18.85 43.64
N ILE A 652 1.03 18.45 42.39
CA ILE A 652 0.56 19.36 41.33
C ILE A 652 -0.94 19.15 41.14
N TYR A 653 -1.68 20.24 41.15
CA TYR A 653 -3.12 20.27 41.03
C TYR A 653 -3.57 21.29 39.97
N LEU A 654 -4.81 21.16 39.53
CA LEU A 654 -5.47 22.08 38.62
C LEU A 654 -6.68 22.71 39.31
N ALA A 655 -6.68 24.03 39.45
CA ALA A 655 -7.88 24.77 39.84
C ALA A 655 -8.68 25.10 38.56
N SER A 656 -9.86 24.51 38.43
CA SER A 656 -10.73 24.63 37.24
C SER A 656 -11.94 25.54 37.52
N ALA A 657 -12.21 26.50 36.64
CA ALA A 657 -13.44 27.28 36.61
C ALA A 657 -14.55 26.49 35.94
N VAL A 658 -15.63 26.22 36.67
CA VAL A 658 -16.75 25.38 36.25
C VAL A 658 -18.03 26.21 36.26
N THR A 659 -18.79 26.22 35.16
CA THR A 659 -20.08 26.91 35.08
C THR A 659 -21.17 26.19 35.87
N ASP A 660 -22.28 26.86 36.12
CA ASP A 660 -23.51 26.30 36.69
C ASP A 660 -24.03 25.02 35.97
N ARG A 661 -23.71 24.88 34.68
CA ARG A 661 -24.02 23.70 33.85
C ARG A 661 -22.92 22.64 33.82
N GLY A 662 -21.88 22.78 34.62
CA GLY A 662 -20.79 21.79 34.75
C GLY A 662 -19.70 21.88 33.68
N ALA A 663 -19.67 22.91 32.84
CA ALA A 663 -18.65 23.09 31.81
C ALA A 663 -17.39 23.75 32.38
N VAL A 664 -16.20 23.22 32.07
CA VAL A 664 -14.93 23.84 32.44
C VAL A 664 -14.59 24.96 31.44
N VAL A 665 -14.44 26.19 31.93
CA VAL A 665 -14.26 27.41 31.11
C VAL A 665 -12.92 28.13 31.36
N GLY A 666 -12.09 27.59 32.24
CA GLY A 666 -10.72 28.05 32.47
C GLY A 666 -10.03 27.19 33.52
N TYR A 667 -8.71 27.24 33.60
CA TYR A 667 -7.95 26.58 34.67
C TYR A 667 -6.66 27.33 35.00
N THR A 668 -6.09 27.08 36.18
CA THR A 668 -4.74 27.49 36.54
C THR A 668 -4.03 26.40 37.33
N LYS A 669 -2.71 26.32 37.20
CA LYS A 669 -1.88 25.30 37.86
C LYS A 669 -1.61 25.72 39.29
N LEU A 670 -1.76 24.79 40.23
CA LEU A 670 -1.41 24.98 41.63
C LEU A 670 -0.36 23.95 42.05
N ILE A 671 0.71 24.40 42.71
CA ILE A 671 1.77 23.55 43.24
C ILE A 671 1.73 23.64 44.77
N LYS A 672 1.45 22.52 45.43
CA LYS A 672 1.48 22.38 46.89
C LYS A 672 2.80 21.74 47.30
N ASN A 673 3.56 22.43 48.15
CA ASN A 673 4.78 21.89 48.75
C ASN A 673 4.50 20.88 49.85
#